data_AF-A0A813Z4Z4-F1
#
_entry.id   AF-A0A813Z4Z4-F1
#
_cell.length_a   1.000
_cell.length_b   1.000
_cell.length_c   1.000
_cell.angle_alpha   90.00
_cell.angle_beta   90.00
_cell.angle_gamma   90.00
#
_symmetry.space_group_name_H-M   'P 1'
#
loop_
_entity.id
_entity.type
_entity.pdbx_description
1 polymer ?
#
loop_
_entity_poly.entity_id
_entity_poly.type
_entity_poly.pdbx_seq_one_letter_code
_entity_poly.pdbx_strand_id
1 'polypeptide(L)'
;MPLINDIPRVDAVYIFNNVKTLHDEWAKKWQKVKSIHTNIDDLCQGLQLGIKQYNRDSIATSFITAKKMALTDNLNQLEPTFMYTQLFKEILLDMEHNEQAINDFITYCRDRDCLPPKYIDDFEKEYRPESTIWWYTFPSNIYSMLNYGLRTLEADIIITMGFFLRHLHQQIQQLYQQQVNSYGKTPFLVYRGQGLMKLDFEKLQKTNGGLMSFNNFLSTSKDKQVSLEYAECASTKPDTVGILFIMSIDPCIESIPFASIKEKSYFNEEEEILFSMHAVFRVNIIKQMDNNNQLYEVELQLTSDDDQQLRSLTDRIRKEAVGDTEELYNALLEKTSDELQKAVYYNQLVLSTDQKGDYEKTIWYCKQGIEICQKTLSSNHPSLATFYNNIGNVYDSIGEYSKALSYYKKALEIREKTPCSNHSRLATLYNSIGLAYHNTGKYSQALSYYKTALELNKKTLPSNHPSLATSYNNIGGVYDKLEEYPKALSFYKKALNIQEKSLPSNHPDLAMLYNNIGMGYSNVEEYLKALSYYEKALEIFQKTLTSNHPLLTNLYNNIGLVYIYIGQYSKALSFFEKALEIRVETLPSTHPLLATLHNNIGFVYNSMGEYSKALSSHEKALEIREKTLPPNHPDFSQSYNNIGNVYDSIGEYSKALSLHKKALDIQQNTLPSNHHLLTNSYNSIGLGYSRMGEYSKALSLHKKALELNKKTLPSNQSDLATSYSNIGSVYNNMGEYPKALSFFEKALEIKEKTVSSNHPDLATSYNNNGLVYNNMGEYSKALLSHEKALEIYEKTLPSNHPLLATSYNNIGSVYNNIGEYSKALSSHENAIGIYQKTLPSKHPHLATSYNSIAKVYCNMKDYPKALSCLECALDMFQLALPPTHPDIKNVKEGIEIVKEEIRKNI
;
A
#
# COMPACT_ATOMS: atom_id res chain seq x y z
N MET A 1 64.31 -7.61 30.28
CA MET A 1 63.04 -8.24 30.71
C MET A 1 61.94 -7.21 30.54
N PRO A 2 60.76 -7.55 29.98
CA PRO A 2 59.62 -6.63 30.04
C PRO A 2 59.33 -6.33 31.52
N LEU A 3 59.22 -5.05 31.88
CA LEU A 3 58.78 -4.70 33.23
C LEU A 3 57.30 -5.10 33.35
N ILE A 4 56.84 -5.49 34.55
CA ILE A 4 55.43 -5.90 34.77
C ILE A 4 54.44 -4.84 34.25
N ASN A 5 54.85 -3.56 34.28
CA ASN A 5 54.08 -2.44 33.75
C ASN A 5 53.88 -2.49 32.21
N ASP A 6 54.76 -3.16 31.47
CA ASP A 6 54.74 -3.25 30.01
C ASP A 6 53.87 -4.40 29.50
N ILE A 7 53.35 -5.26 30.38
CA ILE A 7 52.50 -6.40 29.99
C ILE A 7 51.10 -5.88 29.63
N PRO A 8 50.65 -5.98 28.36
CA PRO A 8 49.40 -5.35 27.93
C PRO A 8 48.14 -5.95 28.57
N ARG A 9 48.21 -7.21 29.03
CA ARG A 9 47.08 -7.94 29.63
C ARG A 9 46.97 -7.78 31.15
N VAL A 10 47.78 -6.92 31.76
CA VAL A 10 47.78 -6.68 33.21
C VAL A 10 47.25 -5.27 33.47
N ASP A 11 46.02 -5.18 34.00
CA ASP A 11 45.31 -3.92 34.24
C ASP A 11 45.57 -3.33 35.63
N ALA A 12 45.88 -4.20 36.60
CA ALA A 12 46.15 -3.83 37.98
C ALA A 12 47.17 -4.79 38.62
N VAL A 13 48.09 -4.23 39.41
CA VAL A 13 49.11 -4.95 40.17
C VAL A 13 48.96 -4.60 41.63
N TYR A 14 48.80 -5.62 42.46
CA TYR A 14 48.74 -5.53 43.91
C TYR A 14 49.99 -6.20 44.48
N ILE A 15 50.72 -5.49 45.32
CA ILE A 15 52.05 -5.95 45.79
C ILE A 15 51.96 -6.29 47.28
N PHE A 16 52.35 -7.52 47.64
CA PHE A 16 52.55 -7.91 49.02
C PHE A 16 54.02 -7.73 49.40
N ASN A 17 54.29 -6.95 50.45
CA ASN A 17 55.65 -6.78 50.96
C ASN A 17 55.66 -6.59 52.47
N ASN A 18 56.45 -7.41 53.17
CA ASN A 18 56.55 -7.41 54.64
C ASN A 18 57.37 -6.24 55.21
N VAL A 19 58.02 -5.41 54.37
CA VAL A 19 58.87 -4.29 54.81
C VAL A 19 58.26 -2.95 54.40
N LYS A 20 57.91 -2.12 55.39
CA LYS A 20 57.10 -0.90 55.23
C LYS A 20 57.84 0.33 54.66
N THR A 21 59.16 0.30 54.55
CA THR A 21 59.97 1.50 54.27
C THR A 21 60.88 1.32 53.07
N LEU A 22 60.52 1.94 51.92
CA LEU A 22 61.38 2.52 50.85
C LEU A 22 60.73 2.57 49.45
N HIS A 23 59.46 2.18 49.25
CA HIS A 23 58.99 1.79 47.90
C HIS A 23 57.82 2.60 47.31
N ASP A 24 57.26 3.57 48.04
CA ASP A 24 56.18 4.42 47.52
C ASP A 24 56.59 5.27 46.30
N GLU A 25 57.84 5.70 46.20
CA GLU A 25 58.27 6.60 45.12
C GLU A 25 58.37 5.94 43.75
N TRP A 26 58.76 4.66 43.65
CA TRP A 26 58.79 3.96 42.36
C TRP A 26 57.44 3.38 41.99
N ALA A 27 56.65 2.94 42.97
CA ALA A 27 55.29 2.47 42.74
C ALA A 27 54.40 3.57 42.16
N LYS A 28 54.57 4.82 42.63
CA LYS A 28 53.93 6.01 42.04
C LYS A 28 54.33 6.27 40.57
N LYS A 29 55.49 5.77 40.12
CA LYS A 29 55.92 5.89 38.71
C LYS A 29 55.28 4.83 37.81
N TRP A 30 54.65 3.79 38.36
CA TRP A 30 54.06 2.68 37.60
C TRP A 30 52.54 2.71 37.71
N GLN A 31 51.86 3.19 36.67
CA GLN A 31 50.40 3.42 36.66
C GLN A 31 49.55 2.16 36.90
N LYS A 32 50.10 0.97 36.65
CA LYS A 32 49.40 -0.31 36.89
C LYS A 32 49.46 -0.79 38.33
N VAL A 33 50.36 -0.26 39.18
CA VAL A 33 50.40 -0.63 40.61
C VAL A 33 49.29 0.10 41.35
N LYS A 34 48.29 -0.64 41.86
CA LYS A 34 47.10 -0.07 42.52
C LYS A 34 47.29 0.11 44.02
N SER A 35 47.95 -0.83 44.68
CA SER A 35 48.24 -0.75 46.11
C SER A 35 49.36 -1.69 46.54
N ILE A 36 50.04 -1.32 47.62
CA ILE A 36 51.06 -2.13 48.31
C ILE A 36 50.52 -2.46 49.68
N HIS A 37 50.54 -3.74 50.05
CA HIS A 37 49.97 -4.25 51.28
C HIS A 37 51.05 -4.92 52.13
N THR A 38 51.01 -4.66 53.44
CA THR A 38 51.97 -5.20 54.41
C THR A 38 51.45 -6.43 55.15
N ASN A 39 50.16 -6.75 55.02
CA ASN A 39 49.52 -7.98 55.50
C ASN A 39 48.69 -8.60 54.37
N ILE A 40 48.53 -9.92 54.41
CA ILE A 40 47.75 -10.72 53.47
C ILE A 40 46.28 -10.33 53.53
N ASP A 41 45.72 -10.05 54.72
CA ASP A 41 44.30 -9.67 54.84
C ASP A 41 43.99 -8.36 54.10
N ASP A 42 44.85 -7.35 54.26
CA ASP A 42 44.72 -6.07 53.56
C ASP A 42 44.87 -6.23 52.05
N LEU A 43 45.79 -7.12 51.61
CA LEU A 43 45.97 -7.46 50.20
C LEU A 43 44.72 -8.12 49.63
N CYS A 44 44.16 -9.10 50.34
CA CYS A 44 42.94 -9.79 49.97
C CYS A 44 41.77 -8.80 49.87
N GLN A 45 41.64 -7.87 50.82
CA GLN A 45 40.62 -6.82 50.76
C GLN A 45 40.84 -5.88 49.55
N GLY A 46 42.08 -5.48 49.28
CA GLY A 46 42.45 -4.67 48.12
C GLY A 46 42.13 -5.36 46.79
N LEU A 47 42.43 -6.66 46.69
CA LEU A 47 42.11 -7.50 45.54
C LEU A 47 40.60 -7.66 45.36
N GLN A 48 39.85 -7.90 46.44
CA GLN A 48 38.39 -8.01 46.39
C GLN A 48 37.74 -6.71 45.90
N LEU A 49 38.21 -5.55 46.39
CA LEU A 49 37.75 -4.25 45.93
C LEU A 49 38.11 -4.03 44.44
N GLY A 50 39.31 -4.39 44.04
CA GLY A 50 39.76 -4.32 42.64
C GLY A 50 38.91 -5.16 41.68
N ILE A 51 38.64 -6.42 42.04
CA ILE A 51 37.80 -7.33 41.27
C ILE A 51 36.37 -6.81 41.19
N LYS A 52 35.82 -6.31 42.31
CA LYS A 52 34.47 -5.72 42.34
C LYS A 52 34.35 -4.52 41.39
N GLN A 53 35.37 -3.66 41.39
CA GLN A 53 35.40 -2.48 40.51
C GLN A 53 35.55 -2.88 39.04
N TYR A 54 36.43 -3.85 38.74
CA TYR A 54 36.57 -4.40 37.39
C TYR A 54 35.24 -4.95 36.87
N ASN A 55 34.54 -5.79 37.63
CA ASN A 55 33.27 -6.41 37.20
C ASN A 55 32.15 -5.38 36.99
N ARG A 56 32.13 -4.29 37.76
CA ARG A 56 31.17 -3.19 37.57
C ARG A 56 31.45 -2.36 36.31
N ASP A 57 32.72 -2.18 35.97
CA ASP A 57 33.16 -1.40 34.80
C ASP A 57 33.01 -2.19 33.48
N SER A 58 33.13 -3.52 33.54
CA SER A 58 33.26 -4.38 32.37
C SER A 58 31.93 -5.00 31.93
N ILE A 59 30.99 -4.14 31.53
CA ILE A 59 29.69 -4.52 30.96
C ILE A 59 29.79 -4.67 29.43
N ALA A 60 29.25 -5.77 28.90
CA ALA A 60 29.13 -5.94 27.45
C ALA A 60 28.14 -4.93 26.85
N THR A 61 28.63 -4.16 25.87
CA THR A 61 27.83 -3.20 25.10
C THR A 61 27.91 -3.53 23.62
N SER A 62 26.86 -3.17 22.88
CA SER A 62 26.85 -3.25 21.43
C SER A 62 26.40 -1.97 20.77
N PHE A 63 26.93 -1.70 19.58
CA PHE A 63 26.73 -0.45 18.86
C PHE A 63 26.21 -0.68 17.44
N ILE A 64 25.11 -0.03 17.08
CA ILE A 64 24.48 -0.11 15.77
C ILE A 64 24.32 1.30 15.19
N THR A 65 25.09 1.61 14.14
CA THR A 65 25.05 2.93 13.51
C THR A 65 23.81 3.11 12.63
N ALA A 66 23.26 4.33 12.59
CA ALA A 66 22.08 4.65 11.78
C ALA A 66 22.26 4.32 10.27
N LYS A 67 23.49 4.43 9.74
CA LYS A 67 23.81 4.07 8.35
C LYS A 67 23.81 2.56 8.10
N LYS A 68 24.32 1.74 9.03
CA LYS A 68 24.28 0.28 8.91
C LYS A 68 22.83 -0.22 8.91
N MET A 69 21.94 0.39 9.71
CA MET A 69 20.51 0.02 9.74
C MET A 69 19.79 0.25 8.40
N ALA A 70 20.30 1.16 7.56
CA ALA A 70 19.77 1.44 6.23
C ALA A 70 20.36 0.57 5.09
N LEU A 71 21.51 -0.09 5.32
CA LEU A 71 22.25 -0.92 4.33
C LEU A 71 22.24 -2.42 4.65
N THR A 72 21.52 -2.84 5.69
CA THR A 72 21.61 -4.18 6.29
C THR A 72 20.72 -5.20 5.57
N ASP A 73 21.08 -5.50 4.33
CA ASP A 73 20.67 -6.74 3.66
C ASP A 73 21.55 -7.93 4.10
N ASN A 74 22.61 -7.68 4.89
CA ASN A 74 23.56 -8.70 5.34
C ASN A 74 23.75 -8.65 6.87
N LEU A 75 23.06 -9.56 7.60
CA LEU A 75 23.16 -9.66 9.07
C LEU A 75 24.57 -10.01 9.57
N ASN A 76 25.47 -10.51 8.72
CA ASN A 76 26.88 -10.76 9.08
C ASN A 76 27.66 -9.48 9.44
N GLN A 77 27.09 -8.29 9.21
CA GLN A 77 27.70 -7.00 9.54
C GLN A 77 27.26 -6.43 10.91
N LEU A 78 26.30 -7.09 11.59
CA LEU A 78 25.86 -6.76 12.94
C LEU A 78 26.84 -7.30 13.98
N GLU A 79 26.92 -6.63 15.13
CA GLU A 79 27.71 -7.15 16.24
C GLU A 79 27.04 -8.42 16.78
N PRO A 80 27.74 -9.57 16.81
CA PRO A 80 27.12 -10.84 17.19
C PRO A 80 26.50 -10.80 18.59
N THR A 81 27.13 -10.13 19.54
CA THR A 81 26.65 -9.97 20.92
C THR A 81 25.27 -9.30 21.02
N PHE A 82 24.95 -8.38 20.09
CA PHE A 82 23.62 -7.77 20.00
C PHE A 82 22.56 -8.81 19.59
N MET A 83 22.85 -9.59 18.53
CA MET A 83 21.94 -10.63 18.03
C MET A 83 21.75 -11.75 19.07
N TYR A 84 22.87 -12.23 19.64
CA TYR A 84 22.85 -13.30 20.62
C TYR A 84 22.06 -12.91 21.85
N THR A 85 22.33 -11.76 22.49
CA THR A 85 21.63 -11.42 23.73
C THR A 85 20.14 -11.13 23.56
N GLN A 86 19.70 -10.66 22.39
CA GLN A 86 18.27 -10.53 22.08
C GLN A 86 17.60 -11.91 21.97
N LEU A 87 18.15 -12.82 21.17
CA LEU A 87 17.59 -14.18 21.01
C LEU A 87 17.69 -15.00 22.30
N PHE A 88 18.79 -14.84 23.02
CA PHE A 88 19.08 -15.61 24.22
C PHE A 88 18.22 -15.16 25.40
N LYS A 89 17.85 -13.88 25.49
CA LYS A 89 16.82 -13.39 26.42
C LYS A 89 15.51 -14.13 26.21
N GLU A 90 15.05 -14.26 24.96
CA GLU A 90 13.80 -14.95 24.64
C GLU A 90 13.89 -16.44 25.02
N ILE A 91 14.97 -17.12 24.61
CA ILE A 91 15.17 -18.55 24.90
C ILE A 91 15.27 -18.83 26.41
N LEU A 92 16.09 -18.07 27.16
CA LEU A 92 16.31 -18.30 28.59
C LEU A 92 15.08 -18.04 29.45
N LEU A 93 14.25 -17.06 29.07
CA LEU A 93 13.00 -16.78 29.78
C LEU A 93 11.95 -17.87 29.54
N ASP A 94 12.01 -18.53 28.38
CA ASP A 94 11.09 -19.60 27.98
C ASP A 94 11.53 -21.00 28.47
N MET A 95 12.80 -21.20 28.85
CA MET A 95 13.28 -22.48 29.39
C MET A 95 12.67 -22.79 30.75
N GLU A 96 12.02 -23.95 30.89
CA GLU A 96 11.55 -24.46 32.18
C GLU A 96 12.73 -24.79 33.10
N HIS A 97 12.72 -24.21 34.29
CA HIS A 97 13.69 -24.50 35.34
C HIS A 97 12.97 -25.21 36.49
N ASN A 98 13.42 -26.43 36.79
CA ASN A 98 12.94 -27.24 37.90
C ASN A 98 13.81 -27.01 39.15
N GLU A 99 13.38 -27.52 40.31
CA GLU A 99 14.20 -27.47 41.54
C GLU A 99 15.58 -28.13 41.37
N GLN A 100 15.71 -29.06 40.42
CA GLN A 100 16.99 -29.69 40.09
C GLN A 100 18.03 -28.67 39.59
N ALA A 101 17.62 -27.65 38.83
CA ALA A 101 18.55 -26.62 38.33
C ALA A 101 19.23 -25.82 39.46
N ILE A 102 18.54 -25.61 40.59
CA ILE A 102 19.10 -24.95 41.77
C ILE A 102 20.16 -25.85 42.42
N ASN A 103 19.86 -27.15 42.55
CA ASN A 103 20.81 -28.13 43.08
C ASN A 103 22.04 -28.32 42.19
N ASP A 104 21.84 -28.29 40.87
CA ASP A 104 22.92 -28.37 39.87
C ASP A 104 23.84 -27.14 39.99
N PHE A 105 23.27 -25.95 40.20
CA PHE A 105 24.06 -24.74 40.47
C PHE A 105 24.84 -24.82 41.79
N ILE A 106 24.21 -25.30 42.87
CA ILE A 106 24.90 -25.50 44.16
C ILE A 106 26.07 -26.47 44.00
N THR A 107 25.85 -27.57 43.28
CA THR A 107 26.88 -28.58 42.98
C THR A 107 28.00 -27.97 42.14
N TYR A 108 27.65 -27.23 41.10
CA TYR A 108 28.61 -26.50 40.26
C TYR A 108 29.47 -25.52 41.06
N CYS A 109 28.88 -24.78 42.01
CA CYS A 109 29.61 -23.87 42.87
C CYS A 109 30.56 -24.59 43.85
N ARG A 110 30.16 -25.76 44.36
CA ARG A 110 31.00 -26.60 45.24
C ARG A 110 32.17 -27.23 44.47
N ASP A 111 31.95 -27.68 43.24
CA ASP A 111 32.96 -28.37 42.43
C ASP A 111 34.05 -27.42 41.90
N ARG A 112 33.69 -26.17 41.60
CA ARG A 112 34.61 -25.18 41.01
C ARG A 112 35.12 -24.12 41.98
N ASP A 113 34.81 -24.25 43.28
CA ASP A 113 35.20 -23.31 44.35
C ASP A 113 34.90 -21.84 43.99
N CYS A 114 33.78 -21.61 43.30
CA CYS A 114 33.41 -20.31 42.71
C CYS A 114 32.87 -19.32 43.75
N LEU A 115 32.34 -19.85 44.86
CA LEU A 115 31.78 -19.11 45.97
C LEU A 115 32.36 -19.65 47.28
N PRO A 116 32.64 -18.78 48.28
CA PRO A 116 33.00 -19.23 49.62
C PRO A 116 31.98 -20.25 50.17
N PRO A 117 32.41 -21.37 50.78
CA PRO A 117 31.51 -22.44 51.24
C PRO A 117 30.36 -21.95 52.13
N LYS A 118 30.65 -20.97 53.01
CA LYS A 118 29.64 -20.32 53.86
C LYS A 118 28.49 -19.71 53.05
N TYR A 119 28.80 -19.02 51.95
CA TYR A 119 27.77 -18.38 51.12
C TYR A 119 26.98 -19.40 50.29
N ILE A 120 27.59 -20.54 49.93
CA ILE A 120 26.88 -21.62 49.26
C ILE A 120 25.85 -22.23 50.22
N ASP A 121 26.24 -22.48 51.48
CA ASP A 121 25.35 -23.04 52.50
C ASP A 121 24.22 -22.07 52.88
N ASP A 122 24.51 -20.77 52.94
CA ASP A 122 23.50 -19.72 53.17
C ASP A 122 22.53 -19.64 51.97
N PHE A 123 23.05 -19.71 50.74
CA PHE A 123 22.23 -19.72 49.51
C PHE A 123 21.31 -20.95 49.45
N GLU A 124 21.82 -22.15 49.72
CA GLU A 124 21.03 -23.40 49.72
C GLU A 124 19.86 -23.35 50.71
N LYS A 125 20.04 -22.72 51.88
CA LYS A 125 19.00 -22.63 52.92
C LYS A 125 18.00 -21.52 52.64
N GLU A 126 18.50 -20.34 52.26
CA GLU A 126 17.73 -19.10 52.28
C GLU A 126 17.25 -18.63 50.90
N TYR A 127 17.79 -19.17 49.80
CA TYR A 127 17.40 -18.74 48.46
C TYR A 127 15.92 -19.04 48.18
N ARG A 128 15.20 -18.00 47.79
CA ARG A 128 13.84 -18.04 47.25
C ARG A 128 13.76 -17.14 46.02
N PRO A 129 12.91 -17.43 45.02
CA PRO A 129 12.75 -16.58 43.83
C PRO A 129 12.52 -15.09 44.17
N GLU A 130 11.78 -14.79 45.23
CA GLU A 130 11.48 -13.44 45.72
C GLU A 130 12.67 -12.72 46.38
N SER A 131 13.77 -13.42 46.63
CA SER A 131 15.02 -12.87 47.21
C SER A 131 16.12 -12.66 46.15
N THR A 132 15.84 -12.88 44.87
CA THR A 132 16.86 -12.93 43.82
C THR A 132 17.63 -11.61 43.65
N ILE A 133 16.96 -10.45 43.68
CA ILE A 133 17.59 -9.12 43.62
C ILE A 133 18.50 -8.89 44.84
N TRP A 134 18.11 -9.38 46.02
CA TRP A 134 18.94 -9.30 47.21
C TRP A 134 20.23 -10.10 47.00
N TRP A 135 20.15 -11.35 46.52
CA TRP A 135 21.32 -12.17 46.21
C TRP A 135 22.18 -11.61 45.07
N TYR A 136 21.56 -10.95 44.09
CA TYR A 136 22.26 -10.27 43.00
C TYR A 136 23.05 -9.06 43.49
N THR A 137 22.54 -8.31 44.47
CA THR A 137 23.22 -7.12 45.03
C THR A 137 24.09 -7.44 46.25
N PHE A 138 23.88 -8.60 46.88
CA PHE A 138 24.68 -9.09 48.00
C PHE A 138 26.14 -9.24 47.56
N PRO A 139 27.12 -8.87 48.41
CA PRO A 139 28.56 -9.04 48.14
C PRO A 139 29.01 -10.52 48.16
N SER A 140 28.35 -11.34 47.34
CA SER A 140 28.78 -12.66 46.88
C SER A 140 29.41 -12.56 45.50
N ASN A 141 30.01 -13.65 45.01
CA ASN A 141 30.49 -13.73 43.63
C ASN A 141 29.36 -13.97 42.60
N ILE A 142 28.07 -14.01 42.99
CA ILE A 142 26.95 -14.28 42.07
C ILE A 142 26.84 -13.21 40.99
N TYR A 143 26.86 -11.92 41.38
CA TYR A 143 26.90 -10.79 40.44
C TYR A 143 28.07 -10.92 39.44
N SER A 144 29.25 -11.22 39.97
CA SER A 144 30.49 -11.33 39.19
C SER A 144 30.43 -12.48 38.20
N MET A 145 29.94 -13.64 38.64
CA MET A 145 29.80 -14.85 37.82
C MET A 145 28.77 -14.65 36.71
N LEU A 146 27.63 -14.02 37.02
CA LEU A 146 26.58 -13.74 36.04
C LEU A 146 27.05 -12.78 34.96
N ASN A 147 27.65 -11.65 35.35
CA ASN A 147 28.17 -10.67 34.40
C ASN A 147 29.33 -11.22 33.58
N TYR A 148 30.16 -12.08 34.17
CA TYR A 148 31.21 -12.77 33.43
C TYR A 148 30.60 -13.66 32.34
N GLY A 149 29.67 -14.55 32.69
CA GLY A 149 29.03 -15.46 31.74
C GLY A 149 28.33 -14.73 30.60
N LEU A 150 27.53 -13.72 30.90
CA LEU A 150 26.84 -12.93 29.88
C LEU A 150 27.79 -12.11 28.99
N ARG A 151 28.93 -11.66 29.52
CA ARG A 151 29.96 -10.94 28.75
C ARG A 151 30.77 -11.86 27.84
N THR A 152 31.19 -13.01 28.34
CA THR A 152 32.02 -13.98 27.58
C THR A 152 31.18 -14.91 26.70
N LEU A 153 29.86 -14.92 26.88
CA LEU A 153 28.94 -15.85 26.25
C LEU A 153 29.27 -17.32 26.55
N GLU A 154 29.84 -17.60 27.74
CA GLU A 154 30.14 -18.96 28.18
C GLU A 154 28.85 -19.72 28.50
N ALA A 155 28.47 -20.61 27.59
CA ALA A 155 27.22 -21.37 27.64
C ALA A 155 27.05 -22.12 28.97
N ASP A 156 28.09 -22.76 29.49
CA ASP A 156 28.04 -23.53 30.74
C ASP A 156 27.59 -22.67 31.92
N ILE A 157 28.16 -21.47 32.09
CA ILE A 157 27.80 -20.56 33.17
C ILE A 157 26.38 -20.07 33.01
N ILE A 158 25.99 -19.71 31.78
CA ILE A 158 24.67 -19.12 31.54
C ILE A 158 23.56 -20.16 31.68
N ILE A 159 23.76 -21.39 31.18
CA ILE A 159 22.80 -22.49 31.35
C ILE A 159 22.66 -22.83 32.83
N THR A 160 23.78 -22.95 33.55
CA THR A 160 23.76 -23.26 34.99
C THR A 160 23.06 -22.16 35.80
N MET A 161 23.26 -20.89 35.43
CA MET A 161 22.59 -19.74 36.07
C MET A 161 21.23 -19.41 35.45
N GLY A 162 20.69 -20.23 34.54
CA GLY A 162 19.46 -19.95 33.79
C GLY A 162 18.26 -19.69 34.70
N PHE A 163 18.11 -20.50 35.75
CA PHE A 163 17.05 -20.32 36.75
C PHE A 163 17.17 -18.96 37.45
N PHE A 164 18.39 -18.55 37.80
CA PHE A 164 18.66 -17.30 38.51
C PHE A 164 18.38 -16.10 37.61
N LEU A 165 18.77 -16.18 36.33
CA LEU A 165 18.46 -15.18 35.30
C LEU A 165 16.95 -14.98 35.15
N ARG A 166 16.21 -16.08 35.05
CA ARG A 166 14.75 -16.06 34.94
C ARG A 166 14.09 -15.45 36.17
N HIS A 167 14.47 -15.90 37.37
CA HIS A 167 13.94 -15.33 38.62
C HIS A 167 14.28 -13.84 38.76
N LEU A 168 15.50 -13.42 38.40
CA LEU A 168 15.91 -12.02 38.46
C LEU A 168 15.07 -11.16 37.51
N HIS A 169 14.88 -11.61 36.26
CA HIS A 169 14.02 -10.95 35.29
C HIS A 169 12.58 -10.83 35.79
N GLN A 170 11.99 -11.93 36.25
CA GLN A 170 10.61 -11.97 36.74
C GLN A 170 10.42 -11.05 37.94
N GLN A 171 11.38 -11.03 38.87
CA GLN A 171 11.31 -10.15 40.04
C GLN A 171 11.38 -8.66 39.65
N ILE A 172 12.25 -8.29 38.71
CA ILE A 172 12.29 -6.93 38.17
C ILE A 172 10.96 -6.58 37.49
N GLN A 173 10.38 -7.50 36.72
CA GLN A 173 9.10 -7.29 36.03
C GLN A 173 7.93 -7.13 37.01
N GLN A 174 7.88 -7.94 38.08
CA GLN A 174 6.87 -7.80 39.13
C GLN A 174 6.98 -6.47 39.86
N LEU A 175 8.20 -6.05 40.21
CA LEU A 175 8.44 -4.74 40.84
C LEU A 175 8.10 -3.59 39.89
N TYR A 176 8.44 -3.71 38.61
CA TYR A 176 8.04 -2.76 37.57
C TYR A 176 6.52 -2.59 37.59
N GLN A 177 5.74 -3.68 37.47
CA GLN A 177 4.28 -3.62 37.49
C GLN A 177 3.70 -2.99 38.76
N GLN A 178 4.33 -3.22 39.93
CA GLN A 178 3.94 -2.60 41.20
C GLN A 178 4.25 -1.10 41.23
N GLN A 179 5.37 -0.68 40.62
CA GLN A 179 5.89 0.68 40.68
C GLN A 179 5.42 1.57 39.51
N VAL A 180 4.90 1.00 38.40
CA VAL A 180 4.45 1.73 37.19
C VAL A 180 3.47 2.85 37.52
N ASN A 181 2.55 2.65 38.46
CA ASN A 181 1.60 3.69 38.87
C ASN A 181 2.25 4.85 39.66
N SER A 182 3.38 4.59 40.31
CA SER A 182 4.12 5.53 41.16
C SER A 182 5.06 6.43 40.36
N TYR A 183 5.53 5.99 39.19
CA TYR A 183 6.45 6.77 38.34
C TYR A 183 5.80 7.96 37.62
N GLY A 184 4.46 7.99 37.52
CA GLY A 184 3.75 8.98 36.71
C GLY A 184 4.01 8.81 35.21
N LYS A 185 3.28 9.54 34.36
CA LYS A 185 3.45 9.49 32.89
C LYS A 185 4.61 10.38 32.38
N THR A 186 5.49 10.81 33.26
CA THR A 186 6.55 11.78 32.96
C THR A 186 7.90 11.08 32.89
N PRO A 187 8.67 11.25 31.80
CA PRO A 187 10.02 10.72 31.72
C PRO A 187 10.91 11.24 32.85
N PHE A 188 11.82 10.39 33.33
CA PHE A 188 12.80 10.75 34.37
C PHE A 188 14.22 10.36 33.96
N LEU A 189 15.22 10.95 34.62
CA LEU A 189 16.62 10.71 34.32
C LEU A 189 17.25 9.71 35.31
N VAL A 190 18.11 8.85 34.77
CA VAL A 190 19.05 8.03 35.54
C VAL A 190 20.45 8.17 34.96
N TYR A 191 21.44 7.92 35.80
CA TYR A 191 22.84 8.15 35.53
C TYR A 191 23.64 6.87 35.70
N ARG A 192 24.70 6.73 34.90
CA ARG A 192 25.69 5.66 35.06
C ARG A 192 27.05 6.17 34.62
N GLY A 193 28.03 6.09 35.52
CA GLY A 193 29.44 6.29 35.17
C GLY A 193 30.14 4.98 34.92
N GLN A 194 30.96 4.92 33.87
CA GLN A 194 31.85 3.78 33.62
C GLN A 194 33.01 4.16 32.70
N GLY A 195 34.06 3.33 32.70
CA GLY A 195 35.10 3.40 31.68
C GLY A 195 34.72 2.63 30.41
N LEU A 196 35.00 3.20 29.25
CA LEU A 196 35.01 2.48 27.97
C LEU A 196 36.43 2.37 27.45
N MET A 197 36.78 1.23 26.86
CA MET A 197 38.03 1.10 26.09
C MET A 197 38.02 2.08 24.92
N LYS A 198 39.18 2.65 24.56
CA LYS A 198 39.28 3.62 23.45
C LYS A 198 38.64 3.12 22.15
N LEU A 199 38.81 1.84 21.83
CA LEU A 199 38.21 1.21 20.64
C LEU A 199 36.66 1.23 20.67
N ASP A 200 36.06 0.94 21.83
CA ASP A 200 34.60 0.96 21.97
C ASP A 200 34.05 2.39 22.01
N PHE A 201 34.84 3.33 22.55
CA PHE A 201 34.50 4.75 22.48
C PHE A 201 34.49 5.26 21.03
N GLU A 202 35.43 4.86 20.18
CA GLU A 202 35.41 5.19 18.74
C GLU A 202 34.17 4.63 18.03
N LYS A 203 33.68 3.45 18.43
CA LYS A 203 32.41 2.90 17.93
C LYS A 203 31.21 3.71 18.40
N LEU A 204 31.18 4.10 19.69
CA LEU A 204 30.14 4.94 20.25
C LEU A 204 30.04 6.28 19.52
N GLN A 205 31.17 6.94 19.22
CA GLN A 205 31.20 8.20 18.46
C GLN A 205 30.58 8.07 17.06
N LYS A 206 30.75 6.91 16.42
CA LYS A 206 30.16 6.62 15.08
C LYS A 206 28.67 6.26 15.14
N THR A 207 28.11 6.09 16.34
CA THR A 207 26.75 5.59 16.59
C THR A 207 25.76 6.72 16.86
N ASN A 208 26.13 7.98 16.61
CA ASN A 208 25.23 9.12 16.77
C ASN A 208 23.92 8.95 15.95
N GLY A 209 22.76 9.05 16.61
CA GLY A 209 21.44 8.79 16.05
C GLY A 209 21.11 7.30 15.82
N GLY A 210 22.03 6.38 16.15
CA GLY A 210 21.87 4.93 16.10
C GLY A 210 21.46 4.33 17.46
N LEU A 211 21.60 3.00 17.58
CA LEU A 211 21.22 2.24 18.78
C LEU A 211 22.47 1.74 19.53
N MET A 212 22.38 1.74 20.85
CA MET A 212 23.34 1.14 21.77
C MET A 212 22.57 0.19 22.70
N SER A 213 23.03 -1.05 22.86
CA SER A 213 22.47 -1.97 23.85
C SER A 213 23.45 -2.27 24.97
N PHE A 214 22.91 -2.37 26.18
CA PHE A 214 23.60 -3.01 27.30
C PHE A 214 23.15 -4.48 27.36
N ASN A 215 24.08 -5.38 27.05
CA ASN A 215 23.81 -6.80 26.88
C ASN A 215 23.83 -7.57 28.23
N ASN A 216 23.45 -6.89 29.31
CA ASN A 216 23.45 -7.37 30.70
C ASN A 216 22.32 -6.71 31.50
N PHE A 217 22.14 -7.11 32.76
CA PHE A 217 21.31 -6.37 33.71
C PHE A 217 22.00 -5.04 34.03
N LEU A 218 21.40 -3.94 33.60
CA LEU A 218 21.99 -2.61 33.71
C LEU A 218 21.56 -1.97 35.02
N SER A 219 22.54 -1.69 35.88
CA SER A 219 22.36 -0.94 37.13
C SER A 219 22.68 0.54 36.90
N THR A 220 21.77 1.41 37.33
CA THR A 220 21.88 2.88 37.24
C THR A 220 21.45 3.56 38.53
N SER A 221 21.84 4.82 38.68
CA SER A 221 21.55 5.64 39.85
C SER A 221 20.64 6.81 39.50
N LYS A 222 19.80 7.26 40.43
CA LYS A 222 19.15 8.59 40.33
C LYS A 222 20.07 9.74 40.74
N ASP A 223 21.18 9.47 41.40
CA ASP A 223 22.17 10.46 41.80
C ASP A 223 23.27 10.62 40.74
N LYS A 224 23.35 11.82 40.15
CA LYS A 224 24.38 12.16 39.17
C LYS A 224 25.78 12.12 39.77
N GLN A 225 25.95 12.52 41.03
CA GLN A 225 27.25 12.65 41.66
C GLN A 225 27.90 11.28 41.89
N VAL A 226 27.12 10.31 42.39
CA VAL A 226 27.57 8.92 42.57
C VAL A 226 28.08 8.36 41.24
N SER A 227 27.33 8.56 40.16
CA SER A 227 27.74 8.13 38.82
C SER A 227 28.96 8.87 38.28
N LEU A 228 29.08 10.18 38.53
CA LEU A 228 30.21 10.97 38.05
C LEU A 228 31.54 10.51 38.65
N GLU A 229 31.57 10.17 39.94
CA GLU A 229 32.78 9.64 40.60
C GLU A 229 33.33 8.38 39.92
N TYR A 230 32.43 7.49 39.45
CA TYR A 230 32.84 6.31 38.69
C TYR A 230 33.42 6.66 37.32
N ALA A 231 32.83 7.63 36.61
CA ALA A 231 33.33 8.08 35.31
C ALA A 231 34.71 8.78 35.44
N GLU A 232 34.89 9.60 36.47
CA GLU A 232 36.16 10.27 36.78
C GLU A 232 37.24 9.28 37.22
N CYS A 233 36.89 8.26 38.01
CA CYS A 233 37.84 7.20 38.37
C CYS A 233 38.35 6.47 37.12
N ALA A 234 37.47 6.21 36.15
CA ALA A 234 37.84 5.54 34.92
C ALA A 234 38.72 6.38 33.97
N SER A 235 38.58 7.72 33.97
CA SER A 235 39.41 8.59 33.12
C SER A 235 40.90 8.57 33.53
N THR A 236 41.20 8.17 34.77
CA THR A 236 42.59 8.03 35.26
C THR A 236 43.35 6.82 34.71
N LYS A 237 42.68 5.89 34.00
CA LYS A 237 43.32 4.68 33.44
C LYS A 237 43.83 4.94 32.01
N PRO A 238 45.05 4.50 31.65
CA PRO A 238 45.71 4.92 30.40
C PRO A 238 45.00 4.49 29.10
N ASP A 239 44.18 3.44 29.14
CA ASP A 239 43.52 2.87 27.95
C ASP A 239 41.99 2.95 27.95
N THR A 240 41.40 3.69 28.90
CA THR A 240 39.95 3.91 28.95
C THR A 240 39.59 5.39 28.89
N VAL A 241 38.38 5.66 28.43
CA VAL A 241 37.71 6.96 28.44
C VAL A 241 36.60 6.88 29.47
N GLY A 242 36.56 7.83 30.40
CA GLY A 242 35.48 7.96 31.37
C GLY A 242 34.22 8.47 30.69
N ILE A 243 33.10 7.76 30.86
CA ILE A 243 31.81 8.13 30.27
C ILE A 243 30.77 8.26 31.37
N LEU A 244 30.10 9.41 31.40
CA LEU A 244 28.88 9.62 32.15
C LEU A 244 27.68 9.48 31.19
N PHE A 245 26.96 8.37 31.32
CA PHE A 245 25.70 8.19 30.61
C PHE A 245 24.57 8.90 31.35
N ILE A 246 23.84 9.73 30.62
CA ILE A 246 22.60 10.37 31.06
C ILE A 246 21.46 9.73 30.30
N MET A 247 20.66 8.91 30.99
CA MET A 247 19.63 8.09 30.36
C MET A 247 18.25 8.65 30.68
N SER A 248 17.49 9.00 29.64
CA SER A 248 16.09 9.39 29.73
C SER A 248 15.19 8.15 29.64
N ILE A 249 14.41 7.92 30.70
CA ILE A 249 13.56 6.75 30.87
C ILE A 249 12.11 7.19 30.78
N ASP A 250 11.40 6.70 29.76
CA ASP A 250 9.95 6.83 29.67
C ASP A 250 9.30 5.59 30.31
N PRO A 251 8.58 5.75 31.44
CA PRO A 251 7.96 4.62 32.14
C PRO A 251 6.84 3.94 31.34
N CYS A 252 6.34 4.56 30.26
CA CYS A 252 5.32 3.97 29.38
C CYS A 252 5.86 2.87 28.45
N ILE A 253 7.19 2.69 28.39
CA ILE A 253 7.83 1.67 27.57
C ILE A 253 7.81 0.34 28.32
N GLU A 254 6.85 -0.53 28.00
CA GLU A 254 6.66 -1.82 28.66
C GLU A 254 7.64 -2.91 28.19
N SER A 255 8.34 -2.72 27.07
CA SER A 255 9.16 -3.78 26.44
C SER A 255 10.46 -4.10 27.19
N ILE A 256 10.93 -3.19 28.05
CA ILE A 256 12.14 -3.37 28.85
C ILE A 256 11.78 -3.11 30.32
N PRO A 257 11.52 -4.18 31.11
CA PRO A 257 11.25 -4.03 32.53
C PRO A 257 12.43 -3.41 33.27
N PHE A 258 12.14 -2.44 34.14
CA PHE A 258 13.09 -1.86 35.08
C PHE A 258 12.41 -1.59 36.42
N ALA A 259 13.15 -1.57 37.52
CA ALA A 259 12.56 -1.28 38.82
C ALA A 259 13.53 -0.53 39.73
N SER A 260 12.99 0.32 40.60
CA SER A 260 13.73 0.78 41.77
C SER A 260 13.89 -0.38 42.73
N ILE A 261 15.15 -0.69 43.07
CA ILE A 261 15.48 -1.82 43.94
C ILE A 261 15.90 -1.40 45.34
N LYS A 262 15.74 -0.12 45.71
CA LYS A 262 16.16 0.42 47.02
C LYS A 262 15.67 -0.39 48.22
N GLU A 263 14.46 -0.94 48.17
CA GLU A 263 13.87 -1.72 49.28
C GLU A 263 14.14 -3.23 49.19
N LYS A 264 14.77 -3.68 48.10
CA LYS A 264 15.03 -5.10 47.79
C LYS A 264 16.51 -5.42 47.65
N SER A 265 17.36 -4.40 47.55
CA SER A 265 18.80 -4.56 47.45
C SER A 265 19.43 -4.88 48.81
N TYR A 266 20.70 -5.27 48.80
CA TYR A 266 21.47 -5.42 50.02
C TYR A 266 21.90 -4.07 50.62
N PHE A 267 22.21 -3.09 49.76
CA PHE A 267 22.88 -1.86 50.18
C PHE A 267 21.94 -0.73 50.63
N ASN A 268 20.63 -0.77 50.34
CA ASN A 268 19.52 0.09 50.84
C ASN A 268 19.72 1.63 50.98
N GLU A 269 20.89 2.17 50.63
CA GLU A 269 21.32 3.55 50.88
C GLU A 269 21.02 4.46 49.68
N GLU A 270 21.04 3.92 48.46
CA GLU A 270 20.88 4.63 47.20
C GLU A 270 19.62 4.19 46.44
N GLU A 271 18.98 5.12 45.72
CA GLU A 271 17.87 4.78 44.82
C GLU A 271 18.39 4.25 43.48
N GLU A 272 18.76 2.97 43.49
CA GLU A 272 19.24 2.22 42.33
C GLU A 272 18.06 1.77 41.44
N ILE A 273 18.18 2.02 40.12
CA ILE A 273 17.27 1.50 39.11
C ILE A 273 17.97 0.36 38.37
N LEU A 274 17.37 -0.84 38.43
CA LEU A 274 17.88 -2.03 37.78
C LEU A 274 17.03 -2.37 36.55
N PHE A 275 17.66 -2.43 35.39
CA PHE A 275 17.03 -2.83 34.14
C PHE A 275 17.26 -4.32 33.89
N SER A 276 16.27 -4.93 33.26
CA SER A 276 16.37 -6.27 32.70
C SER A 276 17.39 -6.36 31.57
N MET A 277 17.81 -7.57 31.22
CA MET A 277 18.79 -7.82 30.16
C MET A 277 18.35 -7.27 28.79
N HIS A 278 19.35 -6.87 28.00
CA HIS A 278 19.19 -6.30 26.67
C HIS A 278 18.39 -4.98 26.67
N ALA A 279 18.86 -4.02 27.48
CA ALA A 279 18.30 -2.68 27.48
C ALA A 279 18.88 -1.87 26.31
N VAL A 280 18.02 -1.43 25.39
CA VAL A 280 18.41 -0.72 24.16
C VAL A 280 18.09 0.77 24.31
N PHE A 281 19.05 1.60 23.90
CA PHE A 281 18.98 3.05 23.97
C PHE A 281 19.36 3.66 22.63
N ARG A 282 18.70 4.77 22.29
CA ARG A 282 19.10 5.62 21.18
C ARG A 282 20.17 6.61 21.65
N VAL A 283 21.25 6.72 20.89
CA VAL A 283 22.36 7.63 21.18
C VAL A 283 22.03 9.01 20.60
N ASN A 284 21.90 10.02 21.46
CA ASN A 284 21.47 11.36 21.05
C ASN A 284 22.64 12.33 20.92
N ILE A 285 23.30 12.66 22.03
CA ILE A 285 24.33 13.70 22.07
C ILE A 285 25.55 13.16 22.82
N ILE A 286 26.73 13.37 22.26
CA ILE A 286 28.03 13.06 22.88
C ILE A 286 28.77 14.38 23.08
N LYS A 287 28.99 14.77 24.34
CA LYS A 287 29.67 16.02 24.73
C LYS A 287 30.94 15.70 25.50
N GLN A 288 31.98 16.48 25.28
CA GLN A 288 33.22 16.38 26.04
C GLN A 288 33.16 17.24 27.29
N MET A 289 33.63 16.73 28.44
CA MET A 289 33.56 17.41 29.73
C MET A 289 34.91 18.02 30.17
N ASP A 290 36.03 17.42 29.78
CA ASP A 290 37.37 17.84 30.19
C ASP A 290 38.23 18.32 29.00
N ASN A 291 39.27 19.13 29.26
CA ASN A 291 40.19 19.60 28.22
C ASN A 291 41.21 18.52 27.77
N ASN A 292 41.28 17.38 28.48
CA ASN A 292 42.27 16.33 28.28
C ASN A 292 41.76 15.13 27.45
N ASN A 293 40.57 15.22 26.85
CA ASN A 293 39.92 14.18 26.02
C ASN A 293 39.70 12.83 26.74
N GLN A 294 39.55 12.80 28.07
CA GLN A 294 39.39 11.54 28.81
C GLN A 294 38.04 11.42 29.55
N LEU A 295 37.18 12.44 29.53
CA LEU A 295 35.85 12.41 30.15
C LEU A 295 34.74 12.96 29.22
N TYR A 296 33.67 12.19 29.02
CA TYR A 296 32.55 12.55 28.15
C TYR A 296 31.18 12.32 28.79
N GLU A 297 30.22 13.15 28.43
CA GLU A 297 28.79 13.01 28.74
C GLU A 297 28.06 12.47 27.51
N VAL A 298 27.26 11.41 27.68
CA VAL A 298 26.52 10.76 26.59
C VAL A 298 25.05 10.67 26.94
N GLU A 299 24.22 11.38 26.18
CA GLU A 299 22.77 11.37 26.31
C GLU A 299 22.17 10.16 25.59
N LEU A 300 21.46 9.34 26.34
CA LEU A 300 20.78 8.13 25.88
C LEU A 300 19.28 8.23 26.14
N GLN A 301 18.47 7.71 25.23
CA GLN A 301 17.03 7.62 25.40
C GLN A 301 16.58 6.16 25.31
N LEU A 302 15.86 5.66 26.30
CA LEU A 302 15.32 4.30 26.28
C LEU A 302 14.38 4.13 25.08
N THR A 303 14.58 3.07 24.29
CA THR A 303 13.76 2.78 23.11
C THR A 303 12.73 1.68 23.39
N SER A 304 11.57 1.75 22.74
CA SER A 304 10.52 0.72 22.81
C SER A 304 10.49 -0.15 21.55
N ASP A 305 9.68 -1.22 21.59
CA ASP A 305 9.40 -2.06 20.42
C ASP A 305 8.64 -1.32 19.29
N ASP A 306 8.12 -0.11 19.58
CA ASP A 306 7.50 0.77 18.58
C ASP A 306 8.53 1.59 17.79
N ASP A 307 9.81 1.58 18.20
CA ASP A 307 10.88 2.14 17.40
C ASP A 307 10.98 1.36 16.08
N GLN A 308 10.60 2.02 14.98
CA GLN A 308 10.52 1.41 13.65
C GLN A 308 11.82 0.72 13.23
N GLN A 309 12.97 1.25 13.67
CA GLN A 309 14.28 0.72 13.32
C GLN A 309 14.64 -0.50 14.17
N LEU A 310 14.38 -0.45 15.48
CA LEU A 310 14.57 -1.60 16.37
C LEU A 310 13.62 -2.76 16.00
N ARG A 311 12.36 -2.47 15.70
CA ARG A 311 11.37 -3.47 15.29
C ARG A 311 11.75 -4.17 14.00
N SER A 312 12.09 -3.40 12.97
CA SER A 312 12.54 -3.95 11.68
C SER A 312 13.79 -4.82 11.82
N LEU A 313 14.71 -4.45 12.71
CA LEU A 313 15.90 -5.24 12.99
C LEU A 313 15.54 -6.53 13.74
N THR A 314 14.70 -6.45 14.76
CA THR A 314 14.27 -7.59 15.58
C THR A 314 13.49 -8.61 14.74
N ASP A 315 12.55 -8.16 13.91
CA ASP A 315 11.77 -9.02 13.02
C ASP A 315 12.67 -9.74 12.00
N ARG A 316 13.74 -9.08 11.52
CA ARG A 316 14.73 -9.69 10.61
C ARG A 316 15.62 -10.72 11.29
N ILE A 317 16.17 -10.39 12.48
CA ILE A 317 16.96 -11.33 13.27
C ILE A 317 16.13 -12.59 13.55
N ARG A 318 14.84 -12.45 13.87
CA ARG A 318 13.93 -13.59 14.08
C ARG A 318 13.67 -14.38 12.78
N LYS A 319 13.51 -13.71 11.64
CA LYS A 319 13.28 -14.33 10.33
C LYS A 319 14.48 -15.13 9.80
N GLU A 320 15.71 -14.72 10.11
CA GLU A 320 16.93 -15.46 9.70
C GLU A 320 17.37 -16.51 10.73
N ALA A 321 17.17 -16.25 12.03
CA ALA A 321 17.56 -17.17 13.10
C ALA A 321 16.65 -18.40 13.18
N VAL A 322 15.40 -18.28 12.71
CA VAL A 322 14.44 -19.38 12.68
C VAL A 322 13.83 -19.42 11.29
N GLY A 323 13.71 -20.62 10.72
CA GLY A 323 13.03 -20.87 9.44
C GLY A 323 11.54 -20.49 9.48
N ASP A 324 10.67 -21.25 8.80
CA ASP A 324 9.26 -20.90 8.63
C ASP A 324 8.60 -20.49 9.98
N THR A 325 8.21 -19.22 10.12
CA THR A 325 7.74 -18.62 11.38
C THR A 325 6.50 -19.33 11.93
N GLU A 326 5.75 -19.99 11.05
CA GLU A 326 4.62 -20.84 11.41
C GLU A 326 5.03 -22.08 12.21
N GLU A 327 6.14 -22.75 11.85
CA GLU A 327 6.63 -23.93 12.57
C GLU A 327 7.09 -23.57 13.99
N LEU A 328 7.74 -22.43 14.16
CA LEU A 328 8.18 -21.94 15.47
C LEU A 328 7.01 -21.68 16.41
N TYR A 329 6.04 -20.86 15.99
CA TYR A 329 4.92 -20.51 16.86
C TYR A 329 4.01 -21.71 17.13
N ASN A 330 3.91 -22.66 16.20
CA ASN A 330 3.24 -23.94 16.45
C ASN A 330 4.00 -24.79 17.48
N ALA A 331 5.33 -24.88 17.40
CA ALA A 331 6.14 -25.58 18.41
C ALA A 331 6.08 -24.90 19.80
N LEU A 332 5.99 -23.57 19.84
CA LEU A 332 5.83 -22.80 21.09
C LEU A 332 4.41 -22.97 21.68
N LEU A 333 3.38 -23.09 20.84
CA LEU A 333 2.02 -23.41 21.28
C LEU A 333 1.92 -24.79 21.96
N GLU A 334 2.66 -25.79 21.45
CA GLU A 334 2.68 -27.13 22.04
C GLU A 334 3.41 -27.18 23.39
N LYS A 335 4.41 -26.33 23.57
CA LYS A 335 5.25 -26.32 24.79
C LYS A 335 4.72 -25.42 25.91
N THR A 336 3.93 -24.40 25.59
CA THR A 336 3.48 -23.44 26.60
C THR A 336 2.23 -23.93 27.33
N SER A 337 2.24 -23.89 28.66
CA SER A 337 1.05 -24.15 29.49
C SER A 337 0.25 -22.89 29.82
N ASP A 338 0.79 -21.70 29.56
CA ASP A 338 0.13 -20.41 29.83
C ASP A 338 -0.86 -20.06 28.71
N GLU A 339 -2.14 -20.03 29.06
CA GLU A 339 -3.22 -19.68 28.15
C GLU A 339 -3.09 -18.26 27.58
N LEU A 340 -2.65 -17.27 28.36
CA LEU A 340 -2.47 -15.90 27.84
C LEU A 340 -1.33 -15.83 26.83
N GLN A 341 -0.27 -16.57 27.07
CA GLN A 341 0.85 -16.68 26.15
C GLN A 341 0.45 -17.40 24.85
N LYS A 342 -0.39 -18.45 24.94
CA LYS A 342 -0.99 -19.07 23.74
C LYS A 342 -1.77 -18.06 22.90
N ALA A 343 -2.55 -17.17 23.51
CA ALA A 343 -3.24 -16.12 22.78
C ALA A 343 -2.26 -15.19 22.04
N VAL A 344 -1.11 -14.85 22.63
CA VAL A 344 -0.09 -14.05 21.94
C VAL A 344 0.46 -14.80 20.72
N TYR A 345 0.79 -16.09 20.86
CA TYR A 345 1.27 -16.92 19.74
C TYR A 345 0.22 -17.07 18.64
N TYR A 346 -1.05 -17.29 18.99
CA TYR A 346 -2.13 -17.31 18.01
C TYR A 346 -2.25 -16.00 17.24
N ASN A 347 -2.06 -14.85 17.88
CA ASN A 347 -2.08 -13.56 17.17
C ASN A 347 -0.90 -13.42 16.18
N GLN A 348 0.28 -13.95 16.51
CA GLN A 348 1.42 -13.96 15.58
C GLN A 348 1.20 -14.91 14.40
N LEU A 349 0.63 -16.09 14.67
CA LEU A 349 0.25 -17.04 13.63
C LEU A 349 -0.79 -16.45 12.68
N VAL A 350 -1.79 -15.72 13.19
CA VAL A 350 -2.77 -14.98 12.38
C VAL A 350 -2.08 -14.02 11.42
N LEU A 351 -1.12 -13.23 11.89
CA LEU A 351 -0.39 -12.29 11.02
C LEU A 351 0.45 -13.02 9.95
N SER A 352 1.04 -14.17 10.30
CA SER A 352 1.83 -14.98 9.37
C SER A 352 0.96 -15.65 8.30
N THR A 353 -0.12 -16.32 8.69
CA THR A 353 -0.99 -17.04 7.75
C THR A 353 -1.83 -16.11 6.88
N ASP A 354 -2.21 -14.93 7.38
CA ASP A 354 -2.89 -13.90 6.58
C ASP A 354 -1.98 -13.38 5.45
N GLN A 355 -0.68 -13.17 5.72
CA GLN A 355 0.30 -12.80 4.69
C GLN A 355 0.47 -13.89 3.63
N LYS A 356 0.39 -15.17 4.02
CA LYS A 356 0.44 -16.31 3.10
C LYS A 356 -0.88 -16.53 2.32
N GLY A 357 -1.96 -15.85 2.71
CA GLY A 357 -3.29 -16.02 2.12
C GLY A 357 -4.01 -17.31 2.53
N ASP A 358 -3.54 -18.00 3.57
CA ASP A 358 -4.21 -19.20 4.11
C ASP A 358 -5.32 -18.77 5.07
N TYR A 359 -6.46 -18.38 4.50
CA TYR A 359 -7.57 -17.83 5.26
C TYR A 359 -8.24 -18.85 6.19
N GLU A 360 -8.21 -20.14 5.86
CA GLU A 360 -8.81 -21.19 6.70
C GLU A 360 -8.05 -21.33 8.03
N LYS A 361 -6.72 -21.47 7.97
CA LYS A 361 -5.89 -21.49 9.18
C LYS A 361 -5.97 -20.18 9.94
N THR A 362 -5.97 -19.04 9.24
CA THR A 362 -6.06 -17.72 9.89
C THR A 362 -7.36 -17.58 10.69
N ILE A 363 -8.50 -18.02 10.15
CA ILE A 363 -9.77 -18.06 10.87
C ILE A 363 -9.70 -19.00 12.07
N TRP A 364 -9.06 -20.16 11.91
CA TRP A 364 -8.91 -21.12 13.00
C TRP A 364 -8.10 -20.52 14.17
N TYR A 365 -6.91 -19.97 13.91
CA TYR A 365 -6.09 -19.31 14.93
C TYR A 365 -6.81 -18.13 15.58
N CYS A 366 -7.54 -17.31 14.81
CA CYS A 366 -8.37 -16.24 15.36
C CYS A 366 -9.41 -16.78 16.35
N LYS A 367 -10.09 -17.88 16.02
CA LYS A 367 -11.12 -18.48 16.90
C LYS A 367 -10.51 -19.03 18.18
N GLN A 368 -9.34 -19.69 18.10
CA GLN A 368 -8.63 -20.18 19.29
C GLN A 368 -8.21 -19.02 20.21
N GLY A 369 -7.65 -17.94 19.64
CA GLY A 369 -7.31 -16.74 20.40
C GLY A 369 -8.53 -16.07 21.06
N ILE A 370 -9.67 -16.00 20.35
CA ILE A 370 -10.93 -15.49 20.90
C ILE A 370 -11.40 -16.34 22.08
N GLU A 371 -11.41 -17.65 21.93
CA GLU A 371 -11.88 -18.58 22.97
C GLU A 371 -11.05 -18.45 24.25
N ILE A 372 -9.72 -18.39 24.11
CA ILE A 372 -8.81 -18.17 25.23
C ILE A 372 -9.08 -16.82 25.89
N CYS A 373 -9.07 -15.73 25.11
CA CYS A 373 -9.31 -14.39 25.66
C CYS A 373 -10.69 -14.26 26.34
N GLN A 374 -11.72 -14.96 25.86
CA GLN A 374 -13.03 -14.98 26.51
C GLN A 374 -13.04 -15.74 27.84
N LYS A 375 -12.23 -16.79 27.96
CA LYS A 375 -12.11 -17.60 29.19
C LYS A 375 -11.23 -16.92 30.25
N THR A 376 -10.16 -16.26 29.85
CA THR A 376 -9.11 -15.76 30.76
C THR A 376 -9.19 -14.27 31.06
N LEU A 377 -9.78 -13.46 30.16
CA LEU A 377 -9.79 -12.00 30.28
C LEU A 377 -11.22 -11.46 30.46
N SER A 378 -11.32 -10.21 30.92
CA SER A 378 -12.61 -9.53 31.01
C SER A 378 -13.25 -9.33 29.63
N SER A 379 -14.58 -9.29 29.57
CA SER A 379 -15.33 -9.20 28.32
C SER A 379 -15.02 -7.95 27.47
N ASN A 380 -14.39 -6.93 28.08
CA ASN A 380 -13.99 -5.68 27.42
C ASN A 380 -12.47 -5.59 27.19
N HIS A 381 -11.73 -6.70 27.27
CA HIS A 381 -10.28 -6.65 27.12
C HIS A 381 -9.84 -6.28 25.69
N PRO A 382 -8.88 -5.35 25.49
CA PRO A 382 -8.44 -4.89 24.16
C PRO A 382 -7.95 -6.00 23.21
N SER A 383 -7.32 -7.05 23.75
CA SER A 383 -6.86 -8.21 22.96
C SER A 383 -8.02 -8.92 22.25
N LEU A 384 -9.18 -9.02 22.90
CA LEU A 384 -10.38 -9.62 22.30
C LEU A 384 -10.88 -8.78 21.11
N ALA A 385 -10.82 -7.46 21.23
CA ALA A 385 -11.15 -6.56 20.11
C ALA A 385 -10.15 -6.68 18.94
N THR A 386 -8.87 -6.95 19.22
CA THR A 386 -7.86 -7.19 18.17
C THR A 386 -8.18 -8.47 17.40
N PHE A 387 -8.50 -9.58 18.07
CA PHE A 387 -8.89 -10.80 17.37
C PHE A 387 -10.20 -10.64 16.57
N TYR A 388 -11.20 -9.95 17.12
CA TYR A 388 -12.42 -9.63 16.36
C TYR A 388 -12.16 -8.73 15.15
N ASN A 389 -11.22 -7.80 15.24
CA ASN A 389 -10.81 -7.00 14.08
C ASN A 389 -10.09 -7.86 13.03
N ASN A 390 -9.16 -8.71 13.45
CA ASN A 390 -8.37 -9.55 12.53
C ASN A 390 -9.26 -10.57 11.81
N ILE A 391 -10.14 -11.27 12.52
CA ILE A 391 -11.09 -12.19 11.87
C ILE A 391 -12.07 -11.44 10.96
N GLY A 392 -12.42 -10.19 11.31
CA GLY A 392 -13.20 -9.29 10.47
C GLY A 392 -12.48 -8.98 9.16
N ASN A 393 -11.19 -8.62 9.21
CA ASN A 393 -10.34 -8.38 8.04
C ASN A 393 -10.27 -9.62 7.14
N VAL A 394 -10.10 -10.81 7.72
CA VAL A 394 -10.05 -12.06 6.95
C VAL A 394 -11.37 -12.34 6.24
N TYR A 395 -12.51 -12.19 6.92
CA TYR A 395 -13.82 -12.32 6.27
C TYR A 395 -14.07 -11.26 5.19
N ASP A 396 -13.55 -10.04 5.36
CA ASP A 396 -13.62 -9.00 4.32
C ASP A 396 -12.80 -9.41 3.07
N SER A 397 -11.59 -9.92 3.26
CA SER A 397 -10.73 -10.44 2.18
C SER A 397 -11.34 -11.62 1.41
N ILE A 398 -12.11 -12.49 2.09
CA ILE A 398 -12.84 -13.60 1.45
C ILE A 398 -14.11 -13.10 0.72
N GLY A 399 -14.55 -11.86 0.94
CA GLY A 399 -15.79 -11.30 0.38
C GLY A 399 -17.05 -11.60 1.21
N GLU A 400 -16.89 -12.16 2.40
CA GLU A 400 -17.97 -12.47 3.36
C GLU A 400 -18.29 -11.26 4.24
N TYR A 401 -18.65 -10.14 3.60
CA TYR A 401 -18.79 -8.82 4.23
C TYR A 401 -19.79 -8.78 5.39
N SER A 402 -20.84 -9.61 5.35
CA SER A 402 -21.84 -9.69 6.42
C SER A 402 -21.23 -10.23 7.73
N LYS A 403 -20.40 -11.29 7.63
CA LYS A 403 -19.65 -11.85 8.76
C LYS A 403 -18.58 -10.86 9.22
N ALA A 404 -17.84 -10.24 8.30
CA ALA A 404 -16.85 -9.23 8.61
C ALA A 404 -17.45 -8.09 9.46
N LEU A 405 -18.55 -7.49 9.00
CA LEU A 405 -19.28 -6.44 9.73
C LEU A 405 -19.77 -6.90 11.10
N SER A 406 -20.17 -8.17 11.26
CA SER A 406 -20.58 -8.71 12.57
C SER A 406 -19.43 -8.74 13.58
N TYR A 407 -18.23 -9.13 13.14
CA TYR A 407 -17.03 -9.17 13.98
C TYR A 407 -16.47 -7.78 14.25
N TYR A 408 -16.44 -6.90 13.24
CA TYR A 408 -16.05 -5.51 13.44
C TYR A 408 -16.95 -4.79 14.46
N LYS A 409 -18.26 -5.04 14.45
CA LYS A 409 -19.19 -4.49 15.46
C LYS A 409 -18.86 -4.95 16.88
N LYS A 410 -18.50 -6.24 17.06
CA LYS A 410 -18.04 -6.75 18.37
C LYS A 410 -16.73 -6.08 18.81
N ALA A 411 -15.78 -5.90 17.89
CA ALA A 411 -14.55 -5.16 18.17
C ALA A 411 -14.83 -3.69 18.54
N LEU A 412 -15.81 -3.07 17.87
CA LEU A 412 -16.16 -1.68 18.07
C LEU A 412 -16.78 -1.45 19.45
N GLU A 413 -17.71 -2.31 19.86
CA GLU A 413 -18.35 -2.25 21.18
C GLU A 413 -17.32 -2.30 22.32
N ILE A 414 -16.30 -3.16 22.20
CA ILE A 414 -15.23 -3.26 23.19
C ILE A 414 -14.35 -2.00 23.19
N ARG A 415 -13.96 -1.51 22.02
CA ARG A 415 -13.07 -0.35 21.88
C ARG A 415 -13.73 0.97 22.28
N GLU A 416 -15.05 1.11 22.10
CA GLU A 416 -15.81 2.28 22.57
C GLU A 416 -15.99 2.28 24.09
N LYS A 417 -16.10 1.11 24.72
CA LYS A 417 -16.27 0.97 26.19
C LYS A 417 -14.97 1.05 26.99
N THR A 418 -13.81 1.01 26.35
CA THR A 418 -12.50 1.03 27.04
C THR A 418 -11.99 2.48 27.14
N PRO A 419 -12.08 3.13 28.31
CA PRO A 419 -11.80 4.56 28.44
C PRO A 419 -10.31 4.77 28.69
N CYS A 420 -9.45 4.51 27.69
CA CYS A 420 -8.07 5.01 27.64
C CYS A 420 -7.43 4.89 26.24
N SER A 421 -7.02 6.04 25.71
CA SER A 421 -5.76 6.29 24.97
C SER A 421 -5.40 5.57 23.65
N ASN A 422 -6.30 4.89 22.92
CA ASN A 422 -5.94 4.27 21.64
C ASN A 422 -6.83 4.69 20.44
N HIS A 423 -7.01 6.00 20.26
CA HIS A 423 -7.76 6.60 19.14
C HIS A 423 -7.30 6.11 17.76
N SER A 424 -6.01 5.81 17.58
CA SER A 424 -5.45 5.25 16.34
C SER A 424 -6.06 3.87 16.02
N ARG A 425 -6.09 2.97 16.99
CA ARG A 425 -6.69 1.63 16.87
C ARG A 425 -8.21 1.70 16.62
N LEU A 426 -8.90 2.64 17.23
CA LEU A 426 -10.32 2.89 16.98
C LEU A 426 -10.55 3.45 15.56
N ALA A 427 -9.71 4.39 15.10
CA ALA A 427 -9.77 4.93 13.75
C ALA A 427 -9.49 3.86 12.68
N THR A 428 -8.53 2.95 12.91
CA THR A 428 -8.30 1.79 12.03
C THR A 428 -9.53 0.92 11.91
N LEU A 429 -10.21 0.63 13.02
CA LEU A 429 -11.45 -0.17 12.99
C LEU A 429 -12.58 0.53 12.23
N TYR A 430 -12.76 1.85 12.41
CA TYR A 430 -13.71 2.61 11.61
C TYR A 430 -13.34 2.62 10.12
N ASN A 431 -12.05 2.64 9.77
CA ASN A 431 -11.61 2.45 8.38
C ASN A 431 -11.94 1.05 7.85
N SER A 432 -11.70 -0.02 8.61
CA SER A 432 -12.08 -1.39 8.21
C SER A 432 -13.58 -1.56 8.02
N ILE A 433 -14.40 -0.98 8.90
CA ILE A 433 -15.87 -0.96 8.75
C ILE A 433 -16.28 -0.16 7.50
N GLY A 434 -15.64 0.99 7.29
CA GLY A 434 -15.86 1.82 6.10
C GLY A 434 -15.54 1.05 4.81
N LEU A 435 -14.48 0.24 4.80
CA LEU A 435 -14.09 -0.60 3.67
C LEU A 435 -15.12 -1.69 3.39
N ALA A 436 -15.58 -2.40 4.41
CA ALA A 436 -16.64 -3.40 4.25
C ALA A 436 -17.95 -2.79 3.69
N TYR A 437 -18.32 -1.58 4.14
CA TYR A 437 -19.48 -0.87 3.55
C TYR A 437 -19.22 -0.38 2.13
N HIS A 438 -17.99 0.01 1.80
CA HIS A 438 -17.60 0.40 0.45
C HIS A 438 -17.72 -0.81 -0.50
N ASN A 439 -17.19 -1.96 -0.11
CA ASN A 439 -17.20 -3.19 -0.90
C ASN A 439 -18.63 -3.74 -1.11
N THR A 440 -19.55 -3.46 -0.19
CA THR A 440 -20.98 -3.80 -0.34
C THR A 440 -21.81 -2.76 -1.09
N GLY A 441 -21.19 -1.70 -1.62
CA GLY A 441 -21.85 -0.62 -2.37
C GLY A 441 -22.64 0.37 -1.50
N LYS A 442 -22.55 0.30 -0.17
CA LYS A 442 -23.24 1.19 0.76
C LYS A 442 -22.40 2.45 1.05
N TYR A 443 -22.17 3.22 -0.02
CA TYR A 443 -21.23 4.35 -0.03
C TYR A 443 -21.51 5.43 1.00
N SER A 444 -22.77 5.75 1.29
CA SER A 444 -23.13 6.75 2.32
C SER A 444 -22.71 6.32 3.73
N GLN A 445 -22.84 5.03 4.04
CA GLN A 445 -22.41 4.48 5.33
C GLN A 445 -20.87 4.44 5.40
N ALA A 446 -20.22 3.99 4.33
CA ALA A 446 -18.76 4.01 4.22
C ALA A 446 -18.19 5.42 4.45
N LEU A 447 -18.78 6.44 3.82
CA LEU A 447 -18.39 7.84 3.98
C LEU A 447 -18.50 8.31 5.42
N SER A 448 -19.57 7.94 6.13
CA SER A 448 -19.76 8.28 7.54
C SER A 448 -18.62 7.72 8.40
N TYR A 449 -18.31 6.44 8.23
CA TYR A 449 -17.27 5.77 9.00
C TYR A 449 -15.86 6.32 8.69
N TYR A 450 -15.54 6.55 7.42
CA TYR A 450 -14.25 7.14 7.04
C TYR A 450 -14.10 8.58 7.54
N LYS A 451 -15.17 9.39 7.56
CA LYS A 451 -15.14 10.73 8.17
C LYS A 451 -14.88 10.66 9.67
N THR A 452 -15.51 9.73 10.39
CA THR A 452 -15.26 9.53 11.82
C THR A 452 -13.81 9.11 12.08
N ALA A 453 -13.27 8.16 11.30
CA ALA A 453 -11.86 7.77 11.37
C ALA A 453 -10.91 8.96 11.12
N LEU A 454 -11.20 9.78 10.10
CA LEU A 454 -10.41 10.98 9.81
C LEU A 454 -10.40 11.97 10.98
N GLU A 455 -11.56 12.26 11.57
CA GLU A 455 -11.66 13.21 12.69
C GLU A 455 -10.94 12.70 13.96
N LEU A 456 -10.97 11.38 14.22
CA LEU A 456 -10.21 10.77 15.30
C LEU A 456 -8.69 10.85 15.05
N ASN A 457 -8.25 10.54 13.83
CA ASN A 457 -6.85 10.64 13.43
C ASN A 457 -6.34 12.09 13.52
N LYS A 458 -7.13 13.09 13.11
CA LYS A 458 -6.75 14.51 13.22
C LYS A 458 -6.55 14.97 14.65
N LYS A 459 -7.32 14.43 15.60
CA LYS A 459 -7.22 14.79 17.03
C LYS A 459 -5.96 14.22 17.69
N THR A 460 -5.37 13.16 17.13
CA THR A 460 -4.37 12.35 17.82
C THR A 460 -3.04 12.22 17.10
N LEU A 461 -3.00 12.44 15.79
CA LEU A 461 -1.81 12.26 14.96
C LEU A 461 -1.32 13.60 14.40
N PRO A 462 0.00 13.75 14.17
CA PRO A 462 0.55 14.90 13.45
C PRO A 462 -0.07 15.06 12.05
N SER A 463 -0.09 16.29 11.55
CA SER A 463 -0.75 16.62 10.27
C SER A 463 -0.16 15.92 9.04
N ASN A 464 1.07 15.40 9.13
CA ASN A 464 1.78 14.66 8.09
C ASN A 464 1.76 13.13 8.29
N HIS A 465 0.94 12.60 9.22
CA HIS A 465 0.92 11.17 9.49
C HIS A 465 0.26 10.36 8.34
N PRO A 466 0.85 9.24 7.87
CA PRO A 466 0.32 8.44 6.75
C PRO A 466 -1.14 7.96 6.91
N SER A 467 -1.60 7.70 8.13
CA SER A 467 -3.01 7.32 8.42
C SER A 467 -4.02 8.41 8.03
N LEU A 468 -3.63 9.70 8.06
CA LEU A 468 -4.48 10.79 7.55
C LEU A 468 -4.60 10.70 6.03
N ALA A 469 -3.50 10.41 5.32
CA ALA A 469 -3.52 10.21 3.88
C ALA A 469 -4.40 9.02 3.48
N THR A 470 -4.31 7.91 4.21
CA THR A 470 -5.17 6.73 3.99
C THR A 470 -6.65 7.09 4.13
N SER A 471 -7.00 7.84 5.19
CA SER A 471 -8.38 8.27 5.44
C SER A 471 -8.88 9.21 4.31
N TYR A 472 -8.05 10.15 3.86
CA TYR A 472 -8.38 11.02 2.73
C TYR A 472 -8.52 10.25 1.42
N ASN A 473 -7.64 9.28 1.14
CA ASN A 473 -7.72 8.43 -0.05
C ASN A 473 -9.02 7.61 -0.07
N ASN A 474 -9.40 7.00 1.07
CA ASN A 474 -10.63 6.22 1.17
C ASN A 474 -11.89 7.08 0.98
N ILE A 475 -11.91 8.29 1.54
CA ILE A 475 -12.99 9.27 1.31
C ILE A 475 -13.04 9.68 -0.16
N GLY A 476 -11.88 9.90 -0.80
CA GLY A 476 -11.78 10.17 -2.23
C GLY A 476 -12.40 9.04 -3.06
N GLY A 477 -12.08 7.78 -2.74
CA GLY A 477 -12.64 6.59 -3.38
C GLY A 477 -14.16 6.49 -3.26
N VAL A 478 -14.73 6.88 -2.12
CA VAL A 478 -16.19 6.92 -1.95
C VAL A 478 -16.84 8.01 -2.79
N TYR A 479 -16.28 9.22 -2.83
CA TYR A 479 -16.82 10.28 -3.69
C TYR A 479 -16.71 9.94 -5.18
N ASP A 480 -15.68 9.20 -5.59
CA ASP A 480 -15.54 8.71 -6.95
C ASP A 480 -16.68 7.74 -7.32
N LYS A 481 -17.04 6.81 -6.42
CA LYS A 481 -18.19 5.92 -6.60
C LYS A 481 -19.55 6.61 -6.51
N LEU A 482 -19.63 7.76 -5.85
CA LEU A 482 -20.81 8.62 -5.83
C LEU A 482 -20.86 9.59 -7.03
N GLU A 483 -19.93 9.46 -7.99
CA GLU A 483 -19.82 10.33 -9.17
C GLU A 483 -19.57 11.81 -8.85
N GLU A 484 -19.11 12.11 -7.62
CA GLU A 484 -18.73 13.45 -7.18
C GLU A 484 -17.23 13.70 -7.43
N TYR A 485 -16.80 13.53 -8.68
CA TYR A 485 -15.39 13.51 -9.08
C TYR A 485 -14.56 14.73 -8.62
N PRO A 486 -15.07 15.99 -8.65
CA PRO A 486 -14.31 17.13 -8.14
C PRO A 486 -14.00 17.04 -6.64
N LYS A 487 -14.92 16.48 -5.84
CA LYS A 487 -14.67 16.23 -4.41
C LYS A 487 -13.67 15.10 -4.24
N ALA A 488 -13.80 14.02 -5.01
CA ALA A 488 -12.84 12.91 -5.00
C ALA A 488 -11.41 13.41 -5.24
N LEU A 489 -11.19 14.19 -6.32
CA LEU A 489 -9.91 14.79 -6.65
C LEU A 489 -9.37 15.71 -5.54
N SER A 490 -10.24 16.50 -4.89
CA SER A 490 -9.83 17.33 -3.75
C SER A 490 -9.28 16.50 -2.59
N PHE A 491 -9.94 15.38 -2.27
CA PHE A 491 -9.51 14.48 -1.21
C PHE A 491 -8.25 13.69 -1.58
N TYR A 492 -8.14 13.18 -2.80
CA TYR A 492 -6.91 12.54 -3.27
C TYR A 492 -5.70 13.48 -3.25
N LYS A 493 -5.86 14.76 -3.64
CA LYS A 493 -4.78 15.75 -3.56
C LYS A 493 -4.34 16.04 -2.12
N LYS A 494 -5.26 16.01 -1.15
CA LYS A 494 -4.91 16.13 0.28
C LYS A 494 -4.10 14.93 0.75
N ALA A 495 -4.46 13.72 0.32
CA ALA A 495 -3.67 12.52 0.60
C ALA A 495 -2.26 12.63 -0.03
N LEU A 496 -2.17 13.17 -1.25
CA LEU A 496 -0.92 13.26 -2.01
C LEU A 496 0.09 14.17 -1.32
N ASN A 497 -0.34 15.36 -0.91
CA ASN A 497 0.51 16.32 -0.19
C ASN A 497 1.06 15.76 1.13
N ILE A 498 0.37 14.82 1.77
CA ILE A 498 0.86 14.14 2.97
C ILE A 498 1.88 13.07 2.57
N GLN A 499 1.52 12.17 1.64
CA GLN A 499 2.38 11.05 1.24
C GLN A 499 3.68 11.49 0.58
N GLU A 500 3.68 12.53 -0.26
CA GLU A 500 4.90 13.09 -0.87
C GLU A 500 5.89 13.62 0.17
N LYS A 501 5.41 14.04 1.35
CA LYS A 501 6.27 14.52 2.45
C LYS A 501 6.71 13.42 3.41
N SER A 502 5.90 12.37 3.55
CA SER A 502 6.13 11.31 4.54
C SER A 502 6.79 10.06 3.97
N LEU A 503 6.71 9.83 2.66
CA LEU A 503 7.18 8.60 2.00
C LEU A 503 8.30 8.90 0.97
N PRO A 504 9.23 7.95 0.74
CA PRO A 504 10.15 8.02 -0.39
C PRO A 504 9.41 8.13 -1.73
N SER A 505 10.04 8.75 -2.72
CA SER A 505 9.44 8.98 -4.05
C SER A 505 9.10 7.70 -4.82
N ASN A 506 9.68 6.57 -4.43
CA ASN A 506 9.43 5.25 -5.01
C ASN A 506 8.51 4.38 -4.14
N HIS A 507 7.76 4.92 -3.17
CA HIS A 507 6.90 4.11 -2.33
C HIS A 507 5.64 3.61 -3.09
N PRO A 508 5.25 2.33 -3.01
CA PRO A 508 4.07 1.78 -3.72
C PRO A 508 2.75 2.51 -3.41
N ASP A 509 2.54 2.96 -2.16
CA ASP A 509 1.34 3.73 -1.79
C ASP A 509 1.19 5.03 -2.60
N LEU A 510 2.31 5.68 -2.96
CA LEU A 510 2.30 6.89 -3.77
C LEU A 510 1.83 6.56 -5.20
N ALA A 511 2.26 5.42 -5.74
CA ALA A 511 1.82 4.93 -7.04
C ALA A 511 0.33 4.55 -7.06
N MET A 512 -0.19 3.92 -5.99
CA MET A 512 -1.63 3.68 -5.87
C MET A 512 -2.42 4.99 -5.86
N LEU A 513 -1.94 5.99 -5.13
CA LEU A 513 -2.61 7.28 -5.09
C LEU A 513 -2.56 8.01 -6.43
N TYR A 514 -1.44 7.96 -7.14
CA TYR A 514 -1.35 8.48 -8.51
C TYR A 514 -2.31 7.74 -9.45
N ASN A 515 -2.47 6.43 -9.33
CA ASN A 515 -3.48 5.68 -10.08
C ASN A 515 -4.91 6.17 -9.76
N ASN A 516 -5.24 6.39 -8.48
CA ASN A 516 -6.56 6.89 -8.09
C ASN A 516 -6.83 8.32 -8.58
N ILE A 517 -5.81 9.19 -8.55
CA ILE A 517 -5.89 10.54 -9.11
C ILE A 517 -6.04 10.49 -10.63
N GLY A 518 -5.31 9.60 -11.31
CA GLY A 518 -5.45 9.35 -12.74
C GLY A 518 -6.87 8.93 -13.10
N MET A 519 -7.48 8.04 -12.31
CA MET A 519 -8.87 7.62 -12.48
C MET A 519 -9.83 8.79 -12.27
N GLY A 520 -9.64 9.59 -11.22
CA GLY A 520 -10.46 10.79 -10.99
C GLY A 520 -10.36 11.80 -12.14
N TYR A 521 -9.17 11.99 -12.72
CA TYR A 521 -8.99 12.84 -13.90
C TYR A 521 -9.60 12.24 -15.17
N SER A 522 -9.58 10.92 -15.32
CA SER A 522 -10.26 10.23 -16.42
C SER A 522 -11.77 10.41 -16.34
N ASN A 523 -12.35 10.38 -15.13
CA ASN A 523 -13.78 10.52 -14.92
C ASN A 523 -14.29 11.95 -15.15
N VAL A 524 -13.44 12.97 -15.01
CA VAL A 524 -13.75 14.36 -15.42
C VAL A 524 -13.30 14.67 -16.85
N GLU A 525 -12.98 13.63 -17.64
CA GLU A 525 -12.57 13.72 -19.05
C GLU A 525 -11.29 14.54 -19.31
N GLU A 526 -10.46 14.77 -18.28
CA GLU A 526 -9.15 15.41 -18.42
C GLU A 526 -8.07 14.35 -18.72
N TYR A 527 -8.23 13.65 -19.85
CA TYR A 527 -7.47 12.45 -20.21
C TYR A 527 -5.94 12.64 -20.24
N LEU A 528 -5.46 13.81 -20.68
CA LEU A 528 -4.01 14.09 -20.70
C LEU A 528 -3.42 14.20 -19.29
N LYS A 529 -4.17 14.78 -18.33
CA LYS A 529 -3.73 14.81 -16.93
C LYS A 529 -3.80 13.41 -16.33
N ALA A 530 -4.83 12.64 -16.65
CA ALA A 530 -4.94 11.25 -16.23
C ALA A 530 -3.71 10.43 -16.65
N LEU A 531 -3.31 10.50 -17.92
CA LEU A 531 -2.09 9.84 -18.42
C LEU A 531 -0.83 10.29 -17.66
N SER A 532 -0.68 11.58 -17.38
CA SER A 532 0.50 12.09 -16.65
C SER A 532 0.62 11.51 -15.23
N TYR A 533 -0.50 11.25 -14.56
CA TYR A 533 -0.51 10.60 -13.25
C TYR A 533 -0.31 9.09 -13.36
N TYR A 534 -0.91 8.45 -14.36
CA TYR A 534 -0.68 7.03 -14.60
C TYR A 534 0.77 6.71 -14.98
N GLU A 535 1.44 7.59 -15.74
CA GLU A 535 2.87 7.46 -16.07
C GLU A 535 3.74 7.49 -14.81
N LYS A 536 3.46 8.40 -13.88
CA LYS A 536 4.14 8.44 -12.56
C LYS A 536 3.90 7.17 -11.75
N ALA A 537 2.66 6.67 -11.71
CA ALA A 537 2.33 5.42 -11.05
C ALA A 537 3.07 4.23 -11.69
N LEU A 538 3.14 4.22 -13.02
CA LEU A 538 3.76 3.14 -13.79
C LEU A 538 5.27 3.08 -13.53
N GLU A 539 5.95 4.23 -13.53
CA GLU A 539 7.38 4.32 -13.25
C GLU A 539 7.73 3.73 -11.87
N ILE A 540 6.94 4.08 -10.85
CA ILE A 540 7.15 3.57 -9.49
C ILE A 540 6.87 2.07 -9.42
N PHE A 541 5.74 1.60 -9.95
CA PHE A 541 5.40 0.19 -9.92
C PHE A 541 6.39 -0.69 -10.68
N GLN A 542 6.88 -0.25 -11.85
CA GLN A 542 7.89 -1.00 -12.60
C GLN A 542 9.24 -1.12 -11.87
N LYS A 543 9.57 -0.15 -10.99
CA LYS A 543 10.79 -0.18 -10.18
C LYS A 543 10.66 -0.99 -8.90
N THR A 544 9.44 -1.19 -8.40
CA THR A 544 9.19 -1.69 -7.04
C THR A 544 8.52 -3.05 -6.99
N LEU A 545 7.73 -3.39 -8.01
CA LEU A 545 6.96 -4.61 -8.08
C LEU A 545 7.58 -5.58 -9.09
N THR A 546 7.32 -6.88 -8.90
CA THR A 546 7.64 -7.89 -9.90
C THR A 546 6.78 -7.67 -11.16
N SER A 547 7.28 -8.10 -12.31
CA SER A 547 6.60 -7.91 -13.62
C SER A 547 5.17 -8.44 -13.63
N ASN A 548 4.89 -9.46 -12.82
CA ASN A 548 3.62 -10.18 -12.81
C ASN A 548 2.67 -9.69 -11.71
N HIS A 549 2.94 -8.54 -11.08
CA HIS A 549 2.15 -8.07 -9.94
C HIS A 549 0.74 -7.60 -10.38
N PRO A 550 -0.35 -8.02 -9.70
CA PRO A 550 -1.72 -7.65 -10.07
C PRO A 550 -1.99 -6.14 -10.16
N LEU A 551 -1.31 -5.32 -9.35
CA LEU A 551 -1.46 -3.85 -9.41
C LEU A 551 -1.04 -3.25 -10.76
N LEU A 552 -0.03 -3.82 -11.43
CA LEU A 552 0.36 -3.39 -12.78
C LEU A 552 -0.76 -3.63 -13.78
N THR A 553 -1.51 -4.74 -13.64
CA THR A 553 -2.61 -5.07 -14.55
C THR A 553 -3.75 -4.06 -14.46
N ASN A 554 -4.09 -3.60 -13.25
CA ASN A 554 -5.13 -2.59 -13.05
C ASN A 554 -4.71 -1.25 -13.65
N LEU A 555 -3.45 -0.86 -13.46
CA LEU A 555 -2.90 0.36 -14.04
C LEU A 555 -2.86 0.29 -15.58
N TYR A 556 -2.40 -0.82 -16.15
CA TYR A 556 -2.42 -1.02 -17.60
C TYR A 556 -3.82 -0.99 -18.18
N ASN A 557 -4.81 -1.60 -17.51
CA ASN A 557 -6.20 -1.51 -17.91
C ASN A 557 -6.70 -0.05 -17.90
N ASN A 558 -6.41 0.71 -16.85
CA ASN A 558 -6.81 2.11 -16.73
C ASN A 558 -6.16 3.01 -17.81
N ILE A 559 -4.86 2.81 -18.07
CA ILE A 559 -4.14 3.50 -19.15
C ILE A 559 -4.75 3.14 -20.51
N GLY A 560 -5.04 1.86 -20.74
CA GLY A 560 -5.67 1.38 -21.98
C GLY A 560 -7.03 2.05 -22.23
N LEU A 561 -7.86 2.16 -21.19
CA LEU A 561 -9.15 2.85 -21.27
C LEU A 561 -9.00 4.33 -21.62
N VAL A 562 -8.01 5.03 -21.04
CA VAL A 562 -7.77 6.44 -21.40
C VAL A 562 -7.28 6.60 -22.83
N TYR A 563 -6.44 5.68 -23.33
CA TYR A 563 -6.03 5.71 -24.74
C TYR A 563 -7.18 5.41 -25.71
N ILE A 564 -8.19 4.62 -25.31
CA ILE A 564 -9.45 4.50 -26.06
C ILE A 564 -10.11 5.88 -26.18
N TYR A 565 -10.31 6.59 -25.07
CA TYR A 565 -10.99 7.89 -25.07
C TYR A 565 -10.24 8.99 -25.83
N ILE A 566 -8.92 8.89 -25.94
CA ILE A 566 -8.08 9.78 -26.76
C ILE A 566 -8.06 9.35 -28.25
N GLY A 567 -8.60 8.19 -28.59
CA GLY A 567 -8.58 7.64 -29.96
C GLY A 567 -7.22 7.10 -30.40
N GLN A 568 -6.32 6.79 -29.46
CA GLN A 568 -5.02 6.14 -29.72
C GLN A 568 -5.13 4.62 -29.53
N TYR A 569 -5.91 3.98 -30.40
CA TYR A 569 -6.29 2.58 -30.27
C TYR A 569 -5.11 1.59 -30.24
N SER A 570 -4.07 1.81 -31.05
CA SER A 570 -2.88 0.94 -31.05
C SER A 570 -2.14 0.94 -29.71
N LYS A 571 -2.09 2.09 -29.00
CA LYS A 571 -1.51 2.15 -27.66
C LYS A 571 -2.41 1.47 -26.64
N ALA A 572 -3.72 1.70 -26.73
CA ALA A 572 -4.70 1.03 -25.86
C ALA A 572 -4.55 -0.49 -25.96
N LEU A 573 -4.47 -1.03 -27.19
CA LEU A 573 -4.27 -2.45 -27.44
C LEU A 573 -3.01 -2.98 -26.74
N SER A 574 -1.87 -2.31 -26.92
CA SER A 574 -0.60 -2.72 -26.29
C SER A 574 -0.70 -2.79 -24.76
N PHE A 575 -1.41 -1.85 -24.12
CA PHE A 575 -1.59 -1.88 -22.66
C PHE A 575 -2.55 -2.99 -22.22
N PHE A 576 -3.64 -3.25 -22.94
CA PHE A 576 -4.52 -4.38 -22.61
C PHE A 576 -3.85 -5.72 -22.85
N GLU A 577 -3.01 -5.87 -23.87
CA GLU A 577 -2.23 -7.08 -24.13
C GLU A 577 -1.24 -7.36 -22.99
N LYS A 578 -0.52 -6.34 -22.50
CA LYS A 578 0.34 -6.47 -21.31
C LYS A 578 -0.44 -6.86 -20.05
N ALA A 579 -1.62 -6.27 -19.85
CA ALA A 579 -2.49 -6.65 -18.74
C ALA A 579 -2.98 -8.11 -18.86
N LEU A 580 -3.28 -8.55 -20.08
CA LEU A 580 -3.73 -9.91 -20.37
C LEU A 580 -2.60 -10.93 -20.16
N GLU A 581 -1.39 -10.65 -20.61
CA GLU A 581 -0.20 -11.49 -20.42
C GLU A 581 0.00 -11.81 -18.94
N ILE A 582 0.07 -10.80 -18.08
CA ILE A 582 0.23 -10.98 -16.63
C ILE A 582 -0.94 -11.79 -16.04
N ARG A 583 -2.18 -11.54 -16.47
CA ARG A 583 -3.36 -12.23 -15.92
C ARG A 583 -3.45 -13.68 -16.37
N VAL A 584 -3.02 -14.02 -17.58
CA VAL A 584 -2.96 -15.40 -18.06
C VAL A 584 -1.91 -16.20 -17.30
N GLU A 585 -0.79 -15.58 -16.91
CA GLU A 585 0.24 -16.24 -16.09
C GLU A 585 -0.18 -16.43 -14.62
N THR A 586 -0.99 -15.51 -14.07
CA THR A 586 -1.31 -15.48 -12.63
C THR A 586 -2.67 -16.06 -12.26
N LEU A 587 -3.59 -16.23 -13.21
CA LEU A 587 -4.95 -16.68 -12.95
C LEU A 587 -5.32 -17.91 -13.78
N PRO A 588 -6.28 -18.73 -13.30
CA PRO A 588 -6.87 -19.78 -14.11
C PRO A 588 -7.48 -19.22 -15.41
N SER A 589 -7.44 -20.00 -16.49
CA SER A 589 -7.96 -19.60 -17.80
C SER A 589 -9.45 -19.28 -17.84
N THR A 590 -10.20 -19.65 -16.80
CA THR A 590 -11.63 -19.37 -16.65
C THR A 590 -11.90 -18.12 -15.81
N HIS A 591 -10.89 -17.42 -15.29
CA HIS A 591 -11.12 -16.32 -14.35
C HIS A 591 -11.87 -15.13 -15.00
N PRO A 592 -12.92 -14.57 -14.39
CA PRO A 592 -13.76 -13.51 -14.98
C PRO A 592 -13.01 -12.25 -15.45
N LEU A 593 -11.91 -11.88 -14.78
CA LEU A 593 -11.07 -10.75 -15.19
C LEU A 593 -10.44 -10.91 -16.58
N LEU A 594 -10.20 -12.15 -17.04
CA LEU A 594 -9.76 -12.41 -18.41
C LEU A 594 -10.84 -12.05 -19.43
N ALA A 595 -12.12 -12.31 -19.11
CA ALA A 595 -13.25 -11.92 -19.96
C ALA A 595 -13.35 -10.39 -20.09
N THR A 596 -13.10 -9.65 -19.02
CA THR A 596 -13.07 -8.17 -19.06
C THR A 596 -11.99 -7.65 -20.00
N LEU A 597 -10.77 -8.19 -19.92
CA LEU A 597 -9.66 -7.78 -20.80
C LEU A 597 -9.94 -8.14 -22.26
N HIS A 598 -10.45 -9.34 -22.53
CA HIS A 598 -10.86 -9.74 -23.88
C HIS A 598 -11.97 -8.85 -24.44
N ASN A 599 -12.92 -8.39 -23.60
CA ASN A 599 -13.92 -7.42 -24.02
C ASN A 599 -13.32 -6.06 -24.37
N ASN A 600 -12.37 -5.55 -23.58
CA ASN A 600 -11.70 -4.29 -23.88
C ASN A 600 -10.87 -4.39 -25.18
N ILE A 601 -10.15 -5.50 -25.37
CA ILE A 601 -9.41 -5.77 -26.61
C ILE A 601 -10.37 -5.87 -27.82
N GLY A 602 -11.50 -6.56 -27.66
CA GLY A 602 -12.52 -6.65 -28.70
C GLY A 602 -13.08 -5.28 -29.10
N PHE A 603 -13.33 -4.42 -28.11
CA PHE A 603 -13.76 -3.03 -28.35
C PHE A 603 -12.72 -2.23 -29.14
N VAL A 604 -11.43 -2.37 -28.79
CA VAL A 604 -10.33 -1.70 -29.50
C VAL A 604 -10.25 -2.17 -30.94
N TYR A 605 -10.29 -3.49 -31.19
CA TYR A 605 -10.27 -4.01 -32.56
C TYR A 605 -11.49 -3.56 -33.39
N ASN A 606 -12.68 -3.50 -32.78
CA ASN A 606 -13.87 -2.96 -33.44
C ASN A 606 -13.66 -1.48 -33.83
N SER A 607 -13.05 -0.68 -32.96
CA SER A 607 -12.75 0.74 -33.18
C SER A 607 -11.65 0.96 -34.23
N MET A 608 -10.78 -0.04 -34.43
CA MET A 608 -9.76 -0.09 -35.49
C MET A 608 -10.30 -0.65 -36.81
N GLY A 609 -11.56 -1.08 -36.88
CA GLY A 609 -12.14 -1.71 -38.07
C GLY A 609 -11.65 -3.15 -38.32
N GLU A 610 -10.96 -3.76 -37.36
CA GLU A 610 -10.48 -5.15 -37.42
C GLU A 610 -11.53 -6.13 -36.89
N TYR A 611 -12.70 -6.15 -37.54
CA TYR A 611 -13.91 -6.78 -36.98
C TYR A 611 -13.78 -8.28 -36.71
N SER A 612 -12.98 -9.01 -37.49
CA SER A 612 -12.74 -10.45 -37.27
C SER A 612 -12.00 -10.72 -35.94
N LYS A 613 -11.00 -9.90 -35.62
CA LYS A 613 -10.29 -9.98 -34.33
C LYS A 613 -11.16 -9.49 -33.18
N ALA A 614 -12.03 -8.50 -33.42
CA ALA A 614 -13.01 -8.04 -32.45
C ALA A 614 -13.99 -9.17 -32.06
N LEU A 615 -14.59 -9.85 -33.04
CA LEU A 615 -15.45 -11.01 -32.81
C LEU A 615 -14.72 -12.10 -32.03
N SER A 616 -13.53 -12.50 -32.48
CA SER A 616 -12.75 -13.54 -31.79
C SER A 616 -12.47 -13.19 -30.32
N SER A 617 -12.19 -11.92 -30.02
CA SER A 617 -11.94 -11.47 -28.65
C SER A 617 -13.22 -11.47 -27.80
N HIS A 618 -14.34 -10.98 -28.33
CA HIS A 618 -15.61 -11.01 -27.60
C HIS A 618 -16.16 -12.43 -27.41
N GLU A 619 -15.95 -13.32 -28.38
CA GLU A 619 -16.32 -14.74 -28.29
C GLU A 619 -15.51 -15.45 -27.19
N LYS A 620 -14.20 -15.19 -27.08
CA LYS A 620 -13.40 -15.69 -25.95
C LYS A 620 -13.92 -15.19 -24.61
N ALA A 621 -14.29 -13.91 -24.51
CA ALA A 621 -14.89 -13.36 -23.29
C ALA A 621 -16.23 -14.04 -22.94
N LEU A 622 -17.05 -14.32 -23.95
CA LEU A 622 -18.30 -15.07 -23.79
C LEU A 622 -18.04 -16.52 -23.32
N GLU A 623 -17.10 -17.23 -23.93
CA GLU A 623 -16.74 -18.61 -23.56
C GLU A 623 -16.29 -18.70 -22.09
N ILE A 624 -15.46 -17.76 -21.63
CA ILE A 624 -15.01 -17.69 -20.22
C ILE A 624 -16.21 -17.52 -19.28
N ARG A 625 -17.15 -16.63 -19.63
CA ARG A 625 -18.37 -16.39 -18.86
C ARG A 625 -19.29 -17.61 -18.85
N GLU A 626 -19.45 -18.31 -19.98
CA GLU A 626 -20.24 -19.54 -20.08
C GLU A 626 -19.72 -20.65 -19.17
N LYS A 627 -18.40 -20.73 -18.97
CA LYS A 627 -17.77 -21.70 -18.06
C LYS A 627 -17.87 -21.35 -16.58
N THR A 628 -18.14 -20.09 -16.22
CA THR A 628 -18.02 -19.62 -14.83
C THR A 628 -19.31 -19.08 -14.22
N LEU A 629 -20.25 -18.62 -15.04
CA LEU A 629 -21.46 -17.96 -14.58
C LEU A 629 -22.68 -18.86 -14.80
N PRO A 630 -23.69 -18.78 -13.91
CA PRO A 630 -24.93 -19.53 -14.10
C PRO A 630 -25.67 -19.04 -15.35
N PRO A 631 -26.47 -19.90 -16.02
CA PRO A 631 -27.27 -19.50 -17.18
C PRO A 631 -28.09 -18.23 -16.89
N ASN A 632 -28.19 -17.34 -17.88
CA ASN A 632 -28.88 -16.03 -17.78
C ASN A 632 -28.27 -15.03 -16.78
N HIS A 633 -27.02 -15.20 -16.35
CA HIS A 633 -26.31 -14.14 -15.63
C HIS A 633 -26.28 -12.80 -16.43
N PRO A 634 -26.47 -11.63 -15.80
CA PRO A 634 -26.52 -10.33 -16.48
C PRO A 634 -25.32 -10.02 -17.40
N ASP A 635 -24.12 -10.49 -17.06
CA ASP A 635 -22.91 -10.38 -17.89
C ASP A 635 -23.06 -10.94 -19.31
N PHE A 636 -23.92 -11.96 -19.52
CA PHE A 636 -24.19 -12.48 -20.85
C PHE A 636 -24.85 -11.42 -21.75
N SER A 637 -25.69 -10.56 -21.18
CA SER A 637 -26.28 -9.45 -21.93
C SER A 637 -25.22 -8.49 -22.47
N GLN A 638 -24.15 -8.25 -21.70
CA GLN A 638 -23.05 -7.39 -22.12
C GLN A 638 -22.25 -8.05 -23.25
N SER A 639 -21.96 -9.36 -23.13
CA SER A 639 -21.29 -10.10 -24.20
C SER A 639 -22.09 -10.07 -25.50
N TYR A 640 -23.40 -10.35 -25.46
CA TYR A 640 -24.23 -10.32 -26.65
C TYR A 640 -24.36 -8.91 -27.25
N ASN A 641 -24.45 -7.87 -26.42
CA ASN A 641 -24.45 -6.49 -26.91
C ASN A 641 -23.12 -6.11 -27.59
N ASN A 642 -21.98 -6.51 -27.03
CA ASN A 642 -20.68 -6.23 -27.64
C ASN A 642 -20.52 -6.93 -28.99
N ILE A 643 -20.87 -8.22 -29.07
CA ILE A 643 -20.85 -8.96 -30.34
C ILE A 643 -21.86 -8.37 -31.33
N GLY A 644 -23.05 -7.99 -30.86
CA GLY A 644 -24.07 -7.32 -31.66
C GLY A 644 -23.57 -6.01 -32.28
N ASN A 645 -22.89 -5.18 -31.48
CA ASN A 645 -22.28 -3.93 -31.96
C ASN A 645 -21.23 -4.18 -33.05
N VAL A 646 -20.45 -5.26 -32.97
CA VAL A 646 -19.50 -5.62 -34.03
C VAL A 646 -20.23 -6.01 -35.31
N TYR A 647 -21.28 -6.84 -35.23
CA TYR A 647 -22.10 -7.16 -36.41
C TYR A 647 -22.79 -5.92 -37.01
N ASP A 648 -23.19 -4.96 -36.17
CA ASP A 648 -23.70 -3.67 -36.62
C ASP A 648 -22.64 -2.85 -37.36
N SER A 649 -21.37 -2.86 -36.92
CA SER A 649 -20.25 -2.22 -37.63
C SER A 649 -19.93 -2.92 -38.96
N ILE A 650 -20.06 -4.24 -39.01
CA ILE A 650 -19.87 -5.07 -40.22
C ILE A 650 -21.03 -4.84 -41.23
N GLY A 651 -22.16 -4.29 -40.79
CA GLY A 651 -23.37 -4.10 -41.60
C GLY A 651 -24.28 -5.34 -41.68
N GLU A 652 -24.05 -6.35 -40.85
CA GLU A 652 -24.91 -7.53 -40.70
C GLU A 652 -26.02 -7.29 -39.67
N TYR A 653 -26.89 -6.31 -39.96
CA TYR A 653 -27.89 -5.79 -39.02
C TYR A 653 -28.87 -6.86 -38.48
N SER A 654 -29.16 -7.91 -39.27
CA SER A 654 -30.05 -9.00 -38.83
C SER A 654 -29.43 -9.84 -37.71
N LYS A 655 -28.12 -10.14 -37.79
CA LYS A 655 -27.37 -10.86 -36.75
C LYS A 655 -27.24 -9.99 -35.49
N ALA A 656 -26.90 -8.72 -35.67
CA ALA A 656 -26.83 -7.75 -34.57
C ALA A 656 -28.17 -7.64 -33.82
N LEU A 657 -29.27 -7.48 -34.55
CA LEU A 657 -30.62 -7.42 -33.99
C LEU A 657 -30.99 -8.67 -33.18
N SER A 658 -30.61 -9.86 -33.66
CA SER A 658 -30.83 -11.12 -32.96
C SER A 658 -30.10 -11.15 -31.60
N LEU A 659 -28.83 -10.73 -31.59
CA LEU A 659 -28.00 -10.68 -30.38
C LEU A 659 -28.49 -9.63 -29.38
N HIS A 660 -28.83 -8.43 -29.84
CA HIS A 660 -29.40 -7.40 -28.96
C HIS A 660 -30.73 -7.81 -28.35
N LYS A 661 -31.56 -8.57 -29.08
CA LYS A 661 -32.80 -9.16 -28.53
C LYS A 661 -32.51 -10.20 -27.45
N LYS A 662 -31.50 -11.06 -27.63
CA LYS A 662 -31.06 -12.00 -26.57
C LYS A 662 -30.58 -11.26 -25.33
N ALA A 663 -29.79 -10.19 -25.50
CA ALA A 663 -29.34 -9.36 -24.41
C ALA A 663 -30.52 -8.71 -23.65
N LEU A 664 -31.49 -8.16 -24.39
CA LEU A 664 -32.69 -7.55 -23.81
C LEU A 664 -33.52 -8.57 -23.02
N ASP A 665 -33.69 -9.80 -23.52
CA ASP A 665 -34.45 -10.86 -22.84
C ASP A 665 -33.82 -11.22 -21.48
N ILE A 666 -32.51 -11.40 -21.44
CA ILE A 666 -31.78 -11.64 -20.18
C ILE A 666 -31.98 -10.48 -19.21
N GLN A 667 -31.86 -9.24 -19.68
CA GLN A 667 -32.01 -8.05 -18.84
C GLN A 667 -33.43 -7.89 -18.31
N GLN A 668 -34.46 -8.15 -19.12
CA GLN A 668 -35.87 -8.09 -18.69
C GLN A 668 -36.19 -9.13 -17.61
N ASN A 669 -35.53 -10.29 -17.66
CA ASN A 669 -35.73 -11.37 -16.70
C ASN A 669 -34.92 -11.18 -15.40
N THR A 670 -33.85 -10.38 -15.42
CA THR A 670 -32.91 -10.24 -14.29
C THR A 670 -32.94 -8.88 -13.59
N LEU A 671 -33.38 -7.83 -14.28
CA LEU A 671 -33.31 -6.46 -13.79
C LEU A 671 -34.71 -5.88 -13.52
N PRO A 672 -34.84 -4.92 -12.60
CA PRO A 672 -36.07 -4.16 -12.42
C PRO A 672 -36.52 -3.51 -13.73
N SER A 673 -37.83 -3.39 -13.93
CA SER A 673 -38.41 -2.87 -15.17
C SER A 673 -37.98 -1.45 -15.54
N ASN A 674 -37.41 -0.69 -14.60
CA ASN A 674 -36.90 0.67 -14.75
C ASN A 674 -35.36 0.78 -14.82
N HIS A 675 -34.65 -0.34 -15.00
CA HIS A 675 -33.18 -0.33 -15.02
C HIS A 675 -32.62 0.29 -16.31
N HIS A 676 -31.57 1.12 -16.21
CA HIS A 676 -30.97 1.85 -17.33
C HIS A 676 -30.42 0.91 -18.44
N LEU A 677 -29.89 -0.26 -18.11
CA LEU A 677 -29.44 -1.22 -19.13
C LEU A 677 -30.52 -1.61 -20.14
N LEU A 678 -31.81 -1.58 -19.75
CA LEU A 678 -32.93 -1.81 -20.66
C LEU A 678 -33.03 -0.71 -21.73
N THR A 679 -32.75 0.56 -21.39
CA THR A 679 -32.78 1.64 -22.38
C THR A 679 -31.69 1.51 -23.42
N ASN A 680 -30.48 1.09 -23.01
CA ASN A 680 -29.38 0.80 -23.93
C ASN A 680 -29.77 -0.28 -24.94
N SER A 681 -30.34 -1.40 -24.47
CA SER A 681 -30.78 -2.47 -25.37
C SER A 681 -31.92 -2.02 -26.30
N TYR A 682 -32.90 -1.26 -25.82
CA TYR A 682 -33.93 -0.68 -26.71
C TYR A 682 -33.34 0.27 -27.75
N ASN A 683 -32.33 1.06 -27.38
CA ASN A 683 -31.65 1.95 -28.31
C ASN A 683 -30.85 1.19 -29.37
N SER A 684 -30.10 0.15 -29.01
CA SER A 684 -29.36 -0.68 -29.98
C SER A 684 -30.30 -1.39 -30.96
N ILE A 685 -31.40 -1.98 -30.46
CA ILE A 685 -32.41 -2.62 -31.33
C ILE A 685 -33.08 -1.57 -32.22
N GLY A 686 -33.38 -0.38 -31.68
CA GLY A 686 -33.96 0.73 -32.45
C GLY A 686 -33.04 1.20 -33.59
N LEU A 687 -31.75 1.34 -33.31
CA LEU A 687 -30.73 1.68 -34.31
C LEU A 687 -30.66 0.63 -35.42
N GLY A 688 -30.65 -0.66 -35.06
CA GLY A 688 -30.68 -1.77 -36.03
C GLY A 688 -31.89 -1.69 -36.97
N TYR A 689 -33.10 -1.48 -36.45
CA TYR A 689 -34.29 -1.27 -37.29
C TYR A 689 -34.19 0.00 -38.15
N SER A 690 -33.61 1.09 -37.64
CA SER A 690 -33.41 2.32 -38.42
C SER A 690 -32.47 2.07 -39.60
N ARG A 691 -31.39 1.32 -39.42
CA ARG A 691 -30.43 0.98 -40.49
C ARG A 691 -31.02 0.04 -41.54
N MET A 692 -32.01 -0.77 -41.15
CA MET A 692 -32.80 -1.60 -42.06
C MET A 692 -33.94 -0.84 -42.77
N GLY A 693 -34.15 0.45 -42.47
CA GLY A 693 -35.25 1.25 -43.02
C GLY A 693 -36.61 1.02 -42.36
N GLU A 694 -36.67 0.22 -41.29
CA GLU A 694 -37.91 -0.05 -40.53
C GLU A 694 -38.18 1.04 -39.48
N TYR A 695 -38.32 2.29 -39.94
CA TYR A 695 -38.36 3.48 -39.10
C TYR A 695 -39.49 3.48 -38.06
N SER A 696 -40.65 2.87 -38.36
CA SER A 696 -41.78 2.78 -37.43
C SER A 696 -41.44 1.94 -36.19
N LYS A 697 -40.75 0.81 -36.37
CA LYS A 697 -40.28 -0.04 -35.27
C LYS A 697 -39.16 0.64 -34.49
N ALA A 698 -38.24 1.29 -35.18
CA ALA A 698 -37.17 2.09 -34.57
C ALA A 698 -37.73 3.18 -33.65
N LEU A 699 -38.67 4.00 -34.15
CA LEU A 699 -39.35 5.04 -33.36
C LEU A 699 -40.08 4.47 -32.15
N SER A 700 -40.75 3.32 -32.28
CA SER A 700 -41.44 2.67 -31.16
C SER A 700 -40.47 2.32 -30.03
N LEU A 701 -39.31 1.74 -30.36
CA LEU A 701 -38.30 1.33 -29.39
C LEU A 701 -37.59 2.52 -28.76
N HIS A 702 -37.16 3.53 -29.54
CA HIS A 702 -36.55 4.73 -28.99
C HIS A 702 -37.52 5.53 -28.11
N LYS A 703 -38.81 5.56 -28.44
CA LYS A 703 -39.84 6.15 -27.56
C LYS A 703 -39.97 5.36 -26.25
N LYS A 704 -39.90 4.02 -26.27
CA LYS A 704 -39.88 3.22 -25.04
C LYS A 704 -38.65 3.54 -24.19
N ALA A 705 -37.47 3.65 -24.79
CA ALA A 705 -36.24 4.06 -24.11
C ALA A 705 -36.38 5.46 -23.50
N LEU A 706 -36.91 6.42 -24.27
CA LEU A 706 -37.16 7.78 -23.82
C LEU A 706 -38.11 7.82 -22.60
N GLU A 707 -39.23 7.10 -22.66
CA GLU A 707 -40.20 7.05 -21.55
C GLU A 707 -39.62 6.39 -20.30
N LEU A 708 -38.73 5.40 -20.46
CA LEU A 708 -38.03 4.80 -19.33
C LEU A 708 -37.07 5.80 -18.67
N ASN A 709 -36.25 6.47 -19.48
CA ASN A 709 -35.32 7.50 -19.02
C ASN A 709 -36.05 8.69 -18.37
N LYS A 710 -37.25 9.04 -18.83
CA LYS A 710 -38.08 10.07 -18.18
C LYS A 710 -38.52 9.69 -16.77
N LYS A 711 -38.84 8.41 -16.54
CA LYS A 711 -39.33 7.90 -15.25
C LYS A 711 -38.24 7.78 -14.17
N THR A 712 -36.97 7.82 -14.55
CA THR A 712 -35.82 7.59 -13.66
C THR A 712 -35.10 8.89 -13.21
N LEU A 713 -35.61 10.09 -13.53
CA LEU A 713 -34.89 11.36 -13.34
C LEU A 713 -35.02 11.97 -11.93
N PRO A 714 -33.90 12.50 -11.35
CA PRO A 714 -33.04 13.54 -11.95
C PRO A 714 -31.64 13.14 -12.50
N SER A 715 -31.17 11.90 -12.31
CA SER A 715 -29.77 11.50 -12.53
C SER A 715 -29.34 11.17 -13.98
N ASN A 716 -30.28 10.89 -14.89
CA ASN A 716 -29.96 10.37 -16.24
C ASN A 716 -30.21 11.38 -17.37
N GLN A 717 -29.76 12.63 -17.19
CA GLN A 717 -30.00 13.68 -18.19
C GLN A 717 -29.22 13.45 -19.50
N SER A 718 -28.03 12.83 -19.44
CA SER A 718 -27.28 12.46 -20.65
C SER A 718 -28.00 11.36 -21.47
N ASP A 719 -28.48 10.29 -20.83
CA ASP A 719 -29.24 9.23 -21.50
C ASP A 719 -30.54 9.74 -22.14
N LEU A 720 -31.17 10.72 -21.48
CA LEU A 720 -32.35 11.39 -22.01
C LEU A 720 -32.02 12.16 -23.29
N ALA A 721 -30.93 12.93 -23.31
CA ALA A 721 -30.45 13.63 -24.50
C ALA A 721 -30.09 12.66 -25.64
N THR A 722 -29.46 11.52 -25.33
CA THR A 722 -29.18 10.45 -26.29
C THR A 722 -30.46 9.87 -26.89
N SER A 723 -31.50 9.65 -26.08
CA SER A 723 -32.79 9.15 -26.54
C SER A 723 -33.48 10.13 -27.50
N TYR A 724 -33.45 11.44 -27.18
CA TYR A 724 -33.93 12.48 -28.09
C TYR A 724 -33.12 12.51 -29.39
N SER A 725 -31.79 12.39 -29.31
CA SER A 725 -30.90 12.37 -30.48
C SER A 725 -31.16 11.18 -31.39
N ASN A 726 -31.39 9.99 -30.84
CA ASN A 726 -31.71 8.80 -31.62
C ASN A 726 -33.05 8.95 -32.37
N ILE A 727 -34.07 9.50 -31.71
CA ILE A 727 -35.36 9.81 -32.38
C ILE A 727 -35.16 10.86 -33.48
N GLY A 728 -34.37 11.90 -33.21
CA GLY A 728 -34.00 12.92 -34.21
C GLY A 728 -33.31 12.32 -35.43
N SER A 729 -32.37 11.40 -35.21
CA SER A 729 -31.67 10.67 -36.27
C SER A 729 -32.63 9.85 -37.14
N VAL A 730 -33.60 9.15 -36.54
CA VAL A 730 -34.62 8.41 -37.30
C VAL A 730 -35.47 9.35 -38.16
N TYR A 731 -35.93 10.49 -37.62
CA TYR A 731 -36.67 11.47 -38.42
C TYR A 731 -35.81 12.10 -39.53
N ASN A 732 -34.52 12.33 -39.28
CA ASN A 732 -33.60 12.81 -40.32
C ASN A 732 -33.48 11.79 -41.47
N ASN A 733 -33.35 10.50 -41.14
CA ASN A 733 -33.28 9.43 -42.14
C ASN A 733 -34.61 9.24 -42.92
N MET A 734 -35.74 9.65 -42.32
CA MET A 734 -37.05 9.71 -43.00
C MET A 734 -37.22 10.96 -43.89
N GLY A 735 -36.28 11.92 -43.87
CA GLY A 735 -36.42 13.21 -44.56
C GLY A 735 -37.32 14.22 -43.84
N GLU A 736 -37.73 13.92 -42.60
CA GLU A 736 -38.63 14.76 -41.78
C GLU A 736 -37.80 15.77 -40.96
N TYR A 737 -37.05 16.62 -41.66
CA TYR A 737 -36.03 17.48 -41.07
C TYR A 737 -36.53 18.44 -39.96
N PRO A 738 -37.71 19.09 -40.07
CA PRO A 738 -38.22 19.94 -38.99
C PRO A 738 -38.49 19.16 -37.69
N LYS A 739 -38.96 17.91 -37.80
CA LYS A 739 -39.13 17.03 -36.62
C LYS A 739 -37.77 16.63 -36.08
N ALA A 740 -36.84 16.23 -36.95
CA ALA A 740 -35.48 15.87 -36.54
C ALA A 740 -34.82 17.00 -35.73
N LEU A 741 -34.87 18.23 -36.24
CA LEU A 741 -34.31 19.41 -35.60
C LEU A 741 -34.94 19.65 -34.22
N SER A 742 -36.28 19.59 -34.11
CA SER A 742 -36.96 19.75 -32.81
C SER A 742 -36.51 18.73 -31.76
N PHE A 743 -36.21 17.49 -32.15
CA PHE A 743 -35.70 16.47 -31.24
C PHE A 743 -34.22 16.70 -30.89
N PHE A 744 -33.38 17.09 -31.84
CA PHE A 744 -31.98 17.40 -31.56
C PHE A 744 -31.80 18.68 -30.74
N GLU A 745 -32.64 19.71 -30.93
CA GLU A 745 -32.65 20.92 -30.10
C GLU A 745 -32.97 20.61 -28.64
N LYS A 746 -33.92 19.70 -28.37
CA LYS A 746 -34.19 19.22 -27.00
C LYS A 746 -33.00 18.49 -26.40
N ALA A 747 -32.31 17.67 -27.18
CA ALA A 747 -31.10 16.99 -26.74
C ALA A 747 -29.97 18.00 -26.43
N LEU A 748 -29.82 19.02 -27.26
CA LEU A 748 -28.86 20.10 -27.08
C LEU A 748 -29.17 20.92 -25.82
N GLU A 749 -30.42 21.34 -25.62
CA GLU A 749 -30.87 22.10 -24.45
C GLU A 749 -30.59 21.37 -23.13
N ILE A 750 -30.83 20.05 -23.11
CA ILE A 750 -30.52 19.22 -21.94
C ILE A 750 -29.01 19.26 -21.68
N LYS A 751 -28.19 19.02 -22.71
CA LYS A 751 -26.73 19.01 -22.57
C LYS A 751 -26.17 20.36 -22.15
N GLU A 752 -26.64 21.47 -22.73
CA GLU A 752 -26.23 22.83 -22.34
C GLU A 752 -26.50 23.14 -20.86
N LYS A 753 -27.54 22.54 -20.27
CA LYS A 753 -27.87 22.68 -18.84
C LYS A 753 -27.07 21.75 -17.93
N THR A 754 -26.55 20.63 -18.45
CA THR A 754 -25.95 19.56 -17.63
C THR A 754 -24.44 19.51 -17.66
N VAL A 755 -23.82 19.86 -18.77
CA VAL A 755 -22.38 19.72 -18.97
C VAL A 755 -21.72 21.08 -19.19
N SER A 756 -20.40 21.14 -19.02
CA SER A 756 -19.66 22.39 -19.25
C SER A 756 -19.74 22.82 -20.72
N SER A 757 -19.56 24.12 -20.97
CA SER A 757 -19.68 24.70 -22.33
C SER A 757 -18.68 24.14 -23.36
N ASN A 758 -17.63 23.47 -22.91
CA ASN A 758 -16.63 22.83 -23.76
C ASN A 758 -16.76 21.30 -23.79
N HIS A 759 -17.84 20.70 -23.27
CA HIS A 759 -17.94 19.24 -23.19
C HIS A 759 -18.08 18.60 -24.60
N PRO A 760 -17.36 17.50 -24.92
CA PRO A 760 -17.44 16.82 -26.22
C PRO A 760 -18.86 16.40 -26.65
N ASP A 761 -19.70 15.96 -25.72
CA ASP A 761 -21.12 15.65 -25.98
C ASP A 761 -21.94 16.81 -26.57
N LEU A 762 -21.55 18.05 -26.24
CA LEU A 762 -22.18 19.25 -26.78
C LEU A 762 -21.80 19.42 -28.26
N ALA A 763 -20.52 19.20 -28.60
CA ALA A 763 -20.05 19.19 -29.98
C ALA A 763 -20.72 18.12 -30.84
N THR A 764 -20.97 16.92 -30.29
CA THR A 764 -21.75 15.88 -30.99
C THR A 764 -23.15 16.37 -31.35
N SER A 765 -23.79 17.12 -30.45
CA SER A 765 -25.15 17.64 -30.64
C SER A 765 -25.18 18.76 -31.68
N TYR A 766 -24.18 19.65 -31.65
CA TYR A 766 -23.99 20.65 -32.71
C TYR A 766 -23.73 20.02 -34.07
N ASN A 767 -22.95 18.93 -34.14
CA ASN A 767 -22.75 18.18 -35.39
C ASN A 767 -24.06 17.56 -35.90
N ASN A 768 -24.89 16.99 -35.03
CA ASN A 768 -26.19 16.45 -35.44
C ASN A 768 -27.12 17.54 -36.00
N ASN A 769 -27.18 18.71 -35.36
CA ASN A 769 -27.93 19.85 -35.88
C ASN A 769 -27.37 20.34 -37.22
N GLY A 770 -26.05 20.43 -37.35
CA GLY A 770 -25.37 20.81 -38.59
C GLY A 770 -25.71 19.88 -39.75
N LEU A 771 -25.77 18.57 -39.49
CA LEU A 771 -26.16 17.56 -40.47
C LEU A 771 -27.59 17.81 -40.98
N VAL A 772 -28.54 18.08 -40.08
CA VAL A 772 -29.93 18.36 -40.46
C VAL A 772 -30.03 19.66 -41.25
N TYR A 773 -29.36 20.74 -40.82
CA TYR A 773 -29.32 22.00 -41.58
C TYR A 773 -28.72 21.82 -42.97
N ASN A 774 -27.67 21.01 -43.11
CA ASN A 774 -27.08 20.69 -44.41
C ASN A 774 -28.09 19.98 -45.32
N ASN A 775 -28.82 18.99 -44.80
CA ASN A 775 -29.86 18.28 -45.54
C ASN A 775 -31.06 19.17 -45.92
N MET A 776 -31.32 20.21 -45.14
CA MET A 776 -32.34 21.23 -45.45
C MET A 776 -31.87 22.29 -46.48
N GLY A 777 -30.58 22.30 -46.85
CA GLY A 777 -29.99 23.34 -47.69
C GLY A 777 -29.68 24.65 -46.95
N GLU A 778 -29.79 24.67 -45.62
CA GLU A 778 -29.50 25.81 -44.74
C GLU A 778 -27.99 25.88 -44.42
N TYR A 779 -27.17 25.97 -45.48
CA TYR A 779 -25.73 25.73 -45.39
C TYR A 779 -24.99 26.67 -44.42
N SER A 780 -25.41 27.94 -44.28
CA SER A 780 -24.79 28.88 -43.34
C SER A 780 -25.00 28.45 -41.88
N LYS A 781 -26.19 27.91 -41.54
CA LYS A 781 -26.46 27.39 -40.19
C LYS A 781 -25.74 26.06 -39.96
N ALA A 782 -25.63 25.23 -41.00
CA ALA A 782 -24.87 23.99 -40.96
C ALA A 782 -23.40 24.24 -40.65
N LEU A 783 -22.76 25.17 -41.38
CA LEU A 783 -21.37 25.55 -41.20
C LEU A 783 -21.12 26.04 -39.77
N LEU A 784 -21.93 27.00 -39.29
CA LEU A 784 -21.81 27.55 -37.95
C LEU A 784 -21.97 26.49 -36.85
N SER A 785 -22.83 25.49 -37.06
CA SER A 785 -23.01 24.38 -36.11
C SER A 785 -21.80 23.46 -36.11
N HIS A 786 -21.27 23.08 -37.27
CA HIS A 786 -20.08 22.23 -37.36
C HIS A 786 -18.80 22.93 -36.89
N GLU A 787 -18.65 24.23 -37.13
CA GLU A 787 -17.52 25.03 -36.65
C GLU A 787 -17.53 25.14 -35.12
N LYS A 788 -18.70 25.36 -34.51
CA LYS A 788 -18.84 25.30 -33.04
C LYS A 788 -18.45 23.92 -32.49
N ALA A 789 -18.88 22.84 -33.15
CA ALA A 789 -18.50 21.49 -32.76
C ALA A 789 -16.98 21.27 -32.87
N LEU A 790 -16.37 21.75 -33.95
CA LEU A 790 -14.92 21.68 -34.16
C LEU A 790 -14.16 22.46 -33.07
N GLU A 791 -14.56 23.70 -32.78
CA GLU A 791 -13.93 24.54 -31.75
C GLU A 791 -13.95 23.86 -30.37
N ILE A 792 -15.08 23.25 -30.00
CA ILE A 792 -15.21 22.52 -28.74
C ILE A 792 -14.26 21.31 -28.70
N TYR A 793 -14.21 20.51 -29.78
CA TYR A 793 -13.30 19.37 -29.86
C TYR A 793 -11.83 19.79 -29.85
N GLU A 794 -11.45 20.87 -30.53
CA GLU A 794 -10.06 21.37 -30.55
C GLU A 794 -9.58 21.81 -29.16
N LYS A 795 -10.49 22.32 -28.32
CA LYS A 795 -10.18 22.71 -26.94
C LYS A 795 -10.05 21.54 -25.97
N THR A 796 -10.69 20.40 -26.26
CA THR A 796 -10.86 19.30 -25.29
C THR A 796 -10.17 18.00 -25.66
N LEU A 797 -9.99 17.74 -26.95
CA LEU A 797 -9.43 16.50 -27.46
C LEU A 797 -8.06 16.75 -28.10
N PRO A 798 -7.17 15.75 -28.14
CA PRO A 798 -5.90 15.87 -28.85
C PRO A 798 -6.11 16.14 -30.34
N SER A 799 -5.19 16.87 -30.97
CA SER A 799 -5.31 17.34 -32.36
C SER A 799 -5.45 16.23 -33.42
N ASN A 800 -5.14 14.98 -33.06
CA ASN A 800 -5.30 13.81 -33.91
C ASN A 800 -6.56 12.99 -33.57
N HIS A 801 -7.47 13.47 -32.72
CA HIS A 801 -8.65 12.70 -32.33
C HIS A 801 -9.61 12.44 -33.51
N PRO A 802 -10.12 11.20 -33.72
CA PRO A 802 -11.03 10.88 -34.82
C PRO A 802 -12.30 11.75 -34.93
N LEU A 803 -12.81 12.27 -33.82
CA LEU A 803 -13.97 13.18 -33.81
C LEU A 803 -13.70 14.53 -34.49
N LEU A 804 -12.46 15.04 -34.44
CA LEU A 804 -12.06 16.25 -35.19
C LEU A 804 -12.17 16.00 -36.69
N ALA A 805 -11.70 14.84 -37.15
CA ALA A 805 -11.81 14.42 -38.55
C ALA A 805 -13.27 14.28 -39.00
N THR A 806 -14.16 13.81 -38.12
CA THR A 806 -15.60 13.75 -38.40
C THR A 806 -16.18 15.16 -38.62
N SER A 807 -15.84 16.13 -37.77
CA SER A 807 -16.27 17.53 -37.96
C SER A 807 -15.70 18.13 -39.25
N TYR A 808 -14.42 17.92 -39.56
CA TYR A 808 -13.84 18.38 -40.83
C TYR A 808 -14.52 17.76 -42.06
N ASN A 809 -14.87 16.47 -42.02
CA ASN A 809 -15.62 15.84 -43.10
C ASN A 809 -17.02 16.44 -43.28
N ASN A 810 -17.72 16.73 -42.17
CA ASN A 810 -19.02 17.37 -42.22
C ASN A 810 -18.93 18.78 -42.82
N ILE A 811 -17.94 19.57 -42.38
CA ILE A 811 -17.65 20.91 -42.94
C ILE A 811 -17.32 20.82 -44.43
N GLY A 812 -16.49 19.85 -44.83
CA GLY A 812 -16.16 19.61 -46.24
C GLY A 812 -17.38 19.28 -47.09
N SER A 813 -18.30 18.46 -46.55
CA SER A 813 -19.57 18.16 -47.22
C SER A 813 -20.46 19.39 -47.38
N VAL A 814 -20.50 20.30 -46.40
CA VAL A 814 -21.25 21.56 -46.52
C VAL A 814 -20.63 22.46 -47.59
N TYR A 815 -19.30 22.64 -47.59
CA TYR A 815 -18.62 23.42 -48.63
C TYR A 815 -18.82 22.86 -50.03
N ASN A 816 -18.83 21.53 -50.18
CA ASN A 816 -19.14 20.87 -51.44
C ASN A 816 -20.54 21.23 -51.94
N ASN A 817 -21.54 21.21 -51.05
CA ASN A 817 -22.92 21.55 -51.37
C ASN A 817 -23.11 23.04 -51.70
N ILE A 818 -22.29 23.93 -51.12
CA ILE A 818 -22.26 25.37 -51.45
C ILE A 818 -21.59 25.62 -52.82
N GLY A 819 -20.71 24.73 -53.27
CA GLY A 819 -19.89 24.89 -54.48
C GLY A 819 -18.49 25.46 -54.23
N GLU A 820 -18.08 25.59 -52.97
CA GLU A 820 -16.75 26.05 -52.53
C GLU A 820 -15.76 24.89 -52.51
N TYR A 821 -15.50 24.29 -53.68
CA TYR A 821 -14.81 23.00 -53.79
C TYR A 821 -13.38 22.98 -53.23
N SER A 822 -12.63 24.09 -53.31
CA SER A 822 -11.28 24.19 -52.74
C SER A 822 -11.27 24.05 -51.22
N LYS A 823 -12.23 24.68 -50.54
CA LYS A 823 -12.42 24.57 -49.09
C LYS A 823 -12.92 23.18 -48.70
N ALA A 824 -13.78 22.58 -49.54
CA ALA A 824 -14.26 21.22 -49.35
C ALA A 824 -13.10 20.20 -49.37
N LEU A 825 -12.25 20.26 -50.40
CA LEU A 825 -11.05 19.41 -50.52
C LEU A 825 -10.12 19.59 -49.32
N SER A 826 -9.78 20.84 -48.97
CA SER A 826 -8.90 21.12 -47.82
C SER A 826 -9.46 20.55 -46.51
N SER A 827 -10.77 20.65 -46.29
CA SER A 827 -11.42 20.10 -45.09
C SER A 827 -11.35 18.57 -45.06
N HIS A 828 -11.64 17.90 -46.18
CA HIS A 828 -11.53 16.44 -46.27
C HIS A 828 -10.09 15.93 -46.16
N GLU A 829 -9.11 16.67 -46.70
CA GLU A 829 -7.68 16.36 -46.57
C GLU A 829 -7.22 16.46 -45.11
N ASN A 830 -7.68 17.48 -44.36
CA ASN A 830 -7.42 17.58 -42.93
C ASN A 830 -8.00 16.37 -42.17
N ALA A 831 -9.22 15.94 -42.50
CA ALA A 831 -9.84 14.75 -41.92
C ALA A 831 -9.02 13.47 -42.21
N ILE A 832 -8.58 13.29 -43.46
CA ILE A 832 -7.70 12.17 -43.85
C ILE A 832 -6.39 12.20 -43.06
N GLY A 833 -5.74 13.35 -42.96
CA GLY A 833 -4.48 13.51 -42.24
C GLY A 833 -4.59 13.16 -40.76
N ILE A 834 -5.74 13.41 -40.13
CA ILE A 834 -6.04 12.99 -38.75
C ILE A 834 -6.27 11.48 -38.68
N TYR A 835 -7.13 10.93 -39.55
CA TYR A 835 -7.42 9.49 -39.55
C TYR A 835 -6.19 8.64 -39.85
N GLN A 836 -5.31 9.04 -40.77
CA GLN A 836 -4.06 8.32 -41.08
C GLN A 836 -3.10 8.23 -39.89
N LYS A 837 -3.18 9.16 -38.93
CA LYS A 837 -2.35 9.15 -37.73
C LYS A 837 -2.91 8.28 -36.59
N THR A 838 -4.20 7.93 -36.63
CA THR A 838 -4.90 7.29 -35.51
C THR A 838 -5.53 5.94 -35.83
N LEU A 839 -5.94 5.74 -37.08
CA LEU A 839 -6.62 4.55 -37.54
C LEU A 839 -5.70 3.74 -38.45
N PRO A 840 -5.91 2.42 -38.58
CA PRO A 840 -5.24 1.62 -39.58
C PRO A 840 -5.42 2.20 -40.99
N SER A 841 -4.40 2.03 -41.85
CA SER A 841 -4.33 2.64 -43.19
C SER A 841 -5.46 2.25 -44.15
N LYS A 842 -6.29 1.26 -43.79
CA LYS A 842 -7.43 0.75 -44.57
C LYS A 842 -8.76 0.83 -43.81
N HIS A 843 -8.84 1.69 -42.79
CA HIS A 843 -10.04 1.85 -41.97
C HIS A 843 -11.24 2.39 -42.78
N PRO A 844 -12.49 1.92 -42.55
CA PRO A 844 -13.69 2.40 -43.24
C PRO A 844 -13.90 3.93 -43.23
N HIS A 845 -13.59 4.61 -42.12
CA HIS A 845 -13.63 6.08 -42.07
C HIS A 845 -12.72 6.78 -43.09
N LEU A 846 -11.53 6.24 -43.38
CA LEU A 846 -10.67 6.78 -44.45
C LEU A 846 -11.35 6.62 -45.81
N ALA A 847 -11.95 5.45 -46.06
CA ALA A 847 -12.69 5.19 -47.28
C ALA A 847 -13.86 6.16 -47.46
N THR A 848 -14.59 6.48 -46.39
CA THR A 848 -15.66 7.49 -46.40
C THR A 848 -15.14 8.89 -46.74
N SER A 849 -13.97 9.28 -46.23
CA SER A 849 -13.35 10.56 -46.61
C SER A 849 -12.95 10.58 -48.09
N TYR A 850 -12.32 9.52 -48.61
CA TYR A 850 -11.98 9.42 -50.03
C TYR A 850 -13.21 9.43 -50.95
N ASN A 851 -14.28 8.74 -50.56
CA ASN A 851 -15.57 8.80 -51.24
C ASN A 851 -16.16 10.22 -51.21
N SER A 852 -15.96 10.97 -50.13
CA SER A 852 -16.42 12.36 -50.04
C SER A 852 -15.62 13.29 -50.97
N ILE A 853 -14.29 13.13 -51.04
CA ILE A 853 -13.43 13.84 -52.01
C ILE A 853 -13.82 13.49 -53.45
N ALA A 854 -14.12 12.21 -53.74
CA ALA A 854 -14.61 11.79 -55.04
C ALA A 854 -15.87 12.56 -55.45
N LYS A 855 -16.84 12.72 -54.55
CA LYS A 855 -18.05 13.52 -54.81
C LYS A 855 -17.72 14.98 -55.13
N VAL A 856 -16.73 15.58 -54.47
CA VAL A 856 -16.25 16.94 -54.80
C VAL A 856 -15.71 16.99 -56.23
N TYR A 857 -14.85 16.04 -56.61
CA TYR A 857 -14.31 15.99 -57.97
C TYR A 857 -15.39 15.71 -59.03
N CYS A 858 -16.40 14.89 -58.73
CA CYS A 858 -17.57 14.73 -59.59
C CYS A 858 -18.29 16.07 -59.83
N ASN A 859 -18.53 16.85 -58.77
CA ASN A 859 -19.17 18.16 -58.87
C ASN A 859 -18.32 19.18 -59.64
N MET A 860 -16.99 19.07 -59.56
CA MET A 860 -16.03 19.82 -60.37
C MET A 860 -15.91 19.33 -61.81
N LYS A 861 -16.54 18.20 -62.16
CA LYS A 861 -16.39 17.48 -63.45
C LYS A 861 -14.96 16.97 -63.72
N ASP A 862 -14.13 16.82 -62.68
CA ASP A 862 -12.82 16.16 -62.75
C ASP A 862 -12.99 14.65 -62.52
N TYR A 863 -13.64 14.00 -63.47
CA TYR A 863 -14.00 12.59 -63.38
C TYR A 863 -12.80 11.63 -63.22
N PRO A 864 -11.62 11.85 -63.84
CA PRO A 864 -10.45 11.00 -63.62
C PRO A 864 -9.98 10.99 -62.15
N LYS A 865 -9.92 12.14 -61.49
CA LYS A 865 -9.57 12.19 -60.05
C LYS A 865 -10.66 11.59 -59.18
N ALA A 866 -11.93 11.83 -59.52
CA ALA A 866 -13.05 11.21 -58.82
C ALA A 866 -12.95 9.68 -58.87
N LEU A 867 -12.67 9.10 -60.05
CA LEU A 867 -12.50 7.67 -60.23
C LEU A 867 -11.38 7.10 -59.35
N SER A 868 -10.21 7.74 -59.34
CA SER A 868 -9.07 7.31 -58.51
C SER A 868 -9.40 7.31 -57.01
N CYS A 869 -10.12 8.34 -56.53
CA CYS A 869 -10.57 8.39 -55.14
C CYS A 869 -11.62 7.32 -54.81
N LEU A 870 -12.55 7.03 -55.72
CA LEU A 870 -13.54 5.96 -55.54
C LEU A 870 -12.90 4.58 -55.54
N GLU A 871 -11.92 4.33 -56.42
CA GLU A 871 -11.17 3.07 -56.44
C GLU A 871 -10.40 2.87 -55.12
N CYS A 872 -9.74 3.91 -54.62
CA CYS A 872 -9.08 3.87 -53.32
C CYS A 872 -10.08 3.58 -52.18
N ALA A 873 -11.24 4.23 -52.18
CA ALA A 873 -12.29 3.98 -51.20
C ALA A 873 -12.84 2.54 -51.29
N LEU A 874 -13.03 2.02 -52.51
CA LEU A 874 -13.50 0.65 -52.73
C LEU A 874 -12.53 -0.37 -52.18
N ASP A 875 -11.23 -0.23 -52.47
CA ASP A 875 -10.18 -1.11 -51.98
C ASP A 875 -10.16 -1.17 -50.45
N MET A 876 -10.31 -0.01 -49.80
CA MET A 876 -10.38 0.09 -48.34
C MET A 876 -11.62 -0.60 -47.78
N PHE A 877 -12.80 -0.33 -48.34
CA PHE A 877 -14.04 -0.96 -47.88
C PHE A 877 -14.03 -2.48 -48.08
N GLN A 878 -13.51 -2.98 -49.20
CA GLN A 878 -13.46 -4.43 -49.48
C GLN A 878 -12.58 -5.22 -48.53
N LEU A 879 -11.57 -4.59 -47.92
CA LEU A 879 -10.71 -5.22 -46.93
C LEU A 879 -11.35 -5.31 -45.55
N ALA A 880 -12.17 -4.32 -45.19
CA ALA A 880 -12.75 -4.21 -43.84
C ALA A 880 -14.19 -4.76 -43.75
N LEU A 881 -14.96 -4.69 -44.83
CA LEU A 881 -16.40 -4.94 -44.83
C LEU A 881 -16.77 -6.11 -45.77
N PRO A 882 -17.87 -6.83 -45.48
CA PRO A 882 -18.34 -7.90 -46.34
C PRO A 882 -18.78 -7.35 -47.70
N PRO A 883 -18.64 -8.11 -48.81
CA PRO A 883 -18.99 -7.65 -50.16
C PRO A 883 -20.44 -7.14 -50.32
N THR A 884 -21.33 -7.56 -49.43
CA THR A 884 -22.75 -7.16 -49.39
C THR A 884 -22.99 -5.84 -48.67
N HIS A 885 -21.96 -5.19 -48.12
CA HIS A 885 -22.10 -3.95 -47.36
C HIS A 885 -22.66 -2.81 -48.23
N PRO A 886 -23.61 -2.01 -47.74
CA PRO A 886 -24.20 -0.90 -48.49
C PRO A 886 -23.15 0.08 -49.04
N ASP A 887 -22.11 0.40 -48.27
CA ASP A 887 -21.06 1.33 -48.72
C ASP A 887 -20.26 0.80 -49.92
N ILE A 888 -19.95 -0.50 -49.96
CA ILE A 888 -19.28 -1.11 -51.12
C ILE A 888 -20.18 -1.01 -52.36
N LYS A 889 -21.48 -1.28 -52.20
CA LYS A 889 -22.45 -1.15 -53.28
C LYS A 889 -22.52 0.29 -53.80
N ASN A 890 -22.66 1.26 -52.90
CA ASN A 890 -22.74 2.68 -53.23
C ASN A 890 -21.48 3.17 -53.96
N VAL A 891 -20.29 2.78 -53.51
CA VAL A 891 -19.04 3.16 -54.18
C VAL A 891 -18.91 2.51 -55.55
N LYS A 892 -19.29 1.23 -55.71
CA LYS A 892 -19.30 0.56 -57.03
C LYS A 892 -20.25 1.24 -58.01
N GLU A 893 -21.46 1.60 -57.58
CA GLU A 893 -22.40 2.36 -58.39
C GLU A 893 -21.82 3.73 -58.78
N GLY A 894 -21.19 4.43 -57.84
CA GLY A 894 -20.49 5.68 -58.11
C GLY A 894 -19.37 5.54 -59.15
N ILE A 895 -18.58 4.46 -59.09
CA ILE A 895 -17.52 4.16 -60.06
C ILE A 895 -18.09 4.00 -61.47
N GLU A 896 -19.18 3.25 -61.62
CA GLU A 896 -19.80 3.05 -62.93
C GLU A 896 -20.38 4.35 -63.50
N ILE A 897 -21.04 5.16 -62.67
CA ILE A 897 -21.52 6.50 -63.07
C ILE A 897 -20.36 7.37 -63.56
N VAL A 898 -19.26 7.42 -62.82
CA VAL A 898 -18.09 8.23 -63.19
C VAL A 898 -17.45 7.72 -64.49
N LYS A 899 -17.34 6.40 -64.69
CA LYS A 899 -16.86 5.82 -65.95
C LYS A 899 -17.73 6.18 -67.15
N GLU A 900 -19.06 6.17 -66.98
CA GLU A 900 -19.98 6.61 -68.02
C GLU A 900 -19.78 8.08 -68.37
N GLU A 901 -19.62 8.95 -67.38
CA GLU A 901 -19.35 10.37 -67.62
C GLU A 901 -17.99 10.60 -68.29
N ILE A 902 -16.94 9.84 -67.95
CA ILE A 902 -15.66 9.88 -68.67
C ILE A 902 -15.87 9.52 -70.14
N ARG A 903 -16.63 8.45 -70.44
CA ARG A 903 -16.91 8.03 -71.81
C ARG A 903 -17.72 9.05 -72.62
N LYS A 904 -18.58 9.85 -71.97
CA LYS A 904 -19.37 10.92 -72.63
C LYS A 904 -18.54 12.17 -72.95
N ASN A 905 -17.43 12.39 -72.24
CA ASN A 905 -16.58 13.58 -72.37
C ASN A 905 -15.31 13.33 -73.21
N ILE A 906 -15.10 12.10 -73.68
CA ILE A 906 -14.13 11.72 -74.72
C ILE A 906 -14.87 11.72 -76.06
#